data_AF-A0A6L5X5X7-F1
#
_entry.id   AF-A0A6L5X5X7-F1
#
_cell.length_a   1.000
_cell.length_b   1.000
_cell.length_c   1.000
_cell.angle_alpha   90.00
_cell.angle_beta   90.00
_cell.angle_gamma   90.00
#
_symmetry.space_group_name_H-M   'P 1'
#
loop_
_entity.id
_entity.type
_entity.pdbx_description
1 polymer ?
#
loop_
_entity_poly.entity_id
_entity_poly.type
_entity_poly.pdbx_seq_one_letter_code
_entity_poly.pdbx_strand_id
1 'polypeptide(L)'
;MSEWYDNTVFYHIYPLGLLGAPHENQGGEVVHRLRKLNGWIPHMKDLHVGAIYIGPLFESSRHGYDTIDYRMVDRRLGDQEDFKAFVRSCHEAGIRVVVDGVFNHTGRDFFAFRDIQKNREQSRYKDWYKGINFGWDSAYHDGFSYETWRGSGDLVNLNLRNPEVKDYLFDAIRFWIDSFDIDGIRLDCADCLDFDFLREMRRVVLEKKTDFWLMGEVIHGDYARWANPEMLHSVTNYELNKGLWSGHESHNYFEIAHTIRRQFDENGGIYRGRVLYSFADNHDVSRVVEKLSDKKQLFPLYTLLYTLPGDPSIYYGSEWGIGGRKENGDWGLRPQIDLEKISQNPPIPGLEEFLEKLGALRQEYPVIGNGRYRELLLTNRQYAFARIGDQEAVVVAVNNDSQPAELWIRIPDIGDTVVDLLSLDEVKKEQGQLHVTLPADGCAVYLLNQGGSEAMRKKQAGKTEPKKVTAAAELKKVTAAPEPKKVTAAPEPKKVTAAAEPKKVTAASGPKKVTAAAEPKKVTAAPEPKKVTAAPEPKKVTAAPEPKKVTAAAEPKKKPAGKVPEKGPEFIGDLDQYLFDKGVHYDIYKKLGAHPSTYKGRKGIHFAVWAPHAAAVTLIGEFNGWNESNIPMEKKEPSGIWETFVESAQPGQMYKYLIYTQDGRKLYKADPYANQAEYRPGTASIIADLSPIKWTDGRWMRRQNDFVQDKAPISIYECHIGSWMRHPHGEHEDGFYNYRYFAHSITDYLLKTGYTHIELMGIAEHPFDGSWGYQVTGYYAPTSRYGTPEDFAYMVNYLHSHGIGVILDWVPAHFPKDAHGLSEFDGTPCYEYADPRKGEHPDWGTKVFDFGKSEVKNFLIANALYWIEEFHVDGLRVDAVASILYLDYGRKDGQWVPNKYGGNKNLEAIEFFKHLNSVVRGKHPGVMMIAEESTAWPKVTGRPEDDGLGFSMKWNMGWMHDFLEYMKLDPYFRKFNHNKMTFAMTYAYSEKYCLVLSHDEVVHLKCSMINKMPGLYDDKFANLKCGYTYMFGHPGKKLLFMGQDFAQEREWSEDRELDWFLLQQPRHRQMLDFVTELLHLYKNTPAMYDADCDPRGFEWINADDADRSIYSFLRHSEDGKSNLLFVINFTPVARPDYRVGCVKKCTYRLVLDGDEARFGGRGTSHPVMYKAVESECDGKLYSFAYDLPAYGVAVFRY
;
A
#
# COMPACT_ATOMS: atom_id res chain seq x y z
N MET A 1 25.63 20.40 -32.21
CA MET A 1 24.30 21.02 -32.38
C MET A 1 23.35 20.31 -31.43
N SER A 2 22.21 20.88 -31.07
CA SER A 2 21.17 20.08 -30.41
C SER A 2 20.63 19.07 -31.41
N GLU A 3 20.41 17.84 -30.98
CA GLU A 3 19.80 16.80 -31.80
C GLU A 3 18.29 17.05 -31.93
N TRP A 4 17.62 16.45 -32.90
CA TRP A 4 16.19 16.77 -33.15
C TRP A 4 15.29 16.40 -31.97
N TYR A 5 15.66 15.39 -31.19
CA TYR A 5 14.91 14.94 -30.02
C TYR A 5 15.10 15.84 -28.80
N ASP A 6 16.16 16.64 -28.74
CA ASP A 6 16.37 17.60 -27.66
C ASP A 6 15.27 18.68 -27.69
N ASN A 7 14.51 18.85 -26.61
CA ASN A 7 13.40 19.81 -26.48
C ASN A 7 12.14 19.48 -27.33
N THR A 8 12.06 18.31 -27.96
CA THR A 8 10.89 17.90 -28.75
C THR A 8 9.67 17.54 -27.87
N VAL A 9 8.47 17.88 -28.37
CA VAL A 9 7.19 17.35 -27.86
C VAL A 9 6.84 16.10 -28.65
N PHE A 10 6.60 14.99 -27.96
CA PHE A 10 6.19 13.73 -28.55
C PHE A 10 4.65 13.58 -28.55
N TYR A 11 4.12 13.00 -29.63
CA TYR A 11 2.73 12.59 -29.73
C TYR A 11 2.64 11.07 -29.83
N HIS A 12 2.12 10.43 -28.79
CA HIS A 12 2.08 8.99 -28.65
C HIS A 12 0.72 8.43 -29.08
N ILE A 13 0.71 7.60 -30.12
CA ILE A 13 -0.49 6.91 -30.62
C ILE A 13 -0.40 5.39 -30.39
N TYR A 14 -1.54 4.75 -30.10
CA TYR A 14 -1.68 3.29 -30.24
C TYR A 14 -2.52 3.02 -31.50
N PRO A 15 -1.91 2.62 -32.64
CA PRO A 15 -2.54 2.75 -33.96
C PRO A 15 -3.73 1.82 -34.16
N LEU A 16 -3.71 0.59 -33.61
CA LEU A 16 -4.82 -0.36 -33.70
C LEU A 16 -6.10 0.20 -33.06
N GLY A 17 -5.97 0.79 -31.87
CA GLY A 17 -7.08 1.42 -31.16
C GLY A 17 -7.57 2.67 -31.88
N LEU A 18 -6.68 3.65 -32.06
CA LEU A 18 -6.96 4.93 -32.72
C LEU A 18 -7.74 4.78 -34.04
N LEU A 19 -7.33 3.84 -34.89
CA LEU A 19 -7.88 3.68 -36.23
C LEU A 19 -9.09 2.72 -36.32
N GLY A 20 -9.53 2.13 -35.20
CA GLY A 20 -10.62 1.14 -35.18
C GLY A 20 -10.25 -0.14 -35.94
N ALA A 21 -9.08 -0.70 -35.63
CA ALA A 21 -8.66 -2.02 -36.10
C ALA A 21 -9.28 -3.13 -35.22
N PRO A 22 -9.61 -4.31 -35.78
CA PRO A 22 -10.07 -5.44 -34.99
C PRO A 22 -9.01 -5.89 -33.97
N HIS A 23 -9.44 -6.28 -32.77
CA HIS A 23 -8.53 -6.73 -31.70
C HIS A 23 -7.78 -8.03 -32.06
N GLU A 24 -8.34 -8.87 -32.94
CA GLU A 24 -7.71 -10.09 -33.45
C GLU A 24 -7.41 -9.97 -34.95
N ASN A 25 -6.26 -10.48 -35.37
CA ASN A 25 -5.88 -10.61 -36.76
C ASN A 25 -6.33 -11.98 -37.31
N GLN A 26 -7.43 -11.97 -38.05
CA GLN A 26 -8.01 -13.16 -38.68
C GLN A 26 -7.28 -13.59 -39.97
N GLY A 27 -6.09 -13.05 -40.25
CA GLY A 27 -5.27 -13.42 -41.41
C GLY A 27 -5.86 -13.03 -42.78
N GLY A 28 -6.83 -12.11 -42.80
CA GLY A 28 -7.54 -11.68 -44.01
C GLY A 28 -6.73 -10.77 -44.95
N GLU A 29 -7.44 -10.08 -45.84
CA GLU A 29 -6.87 -9.05 -46.73
C GLU A 29 -6.37 -7.83 -45.94
N VAL A 30 -5.41 -7.10 -46.53
CA VAL A 30 -4.87 -5.84 -45.99
C VAL A 30 -5.95 -4.76 -45.98
N VAL A 31 -6.02 -3.98 -44.91
CA VAL A 31 -6.94 -2.85 -44.77
C VAL A 31 -6.15 -1.57 -44.49
N HIS A 32 -6.07 -0.69 -45.50
CA HIS A 32 -5.29 0.55 -45.54
C HIS A 32 -5.76 1.67 -44.57
N ARG A 33 -5.84 1.38 -43.26
CA ARG A 33 -6.24 2.34 -42.22
C ARG A 33 -5.20 3.43 -41.97
N LEU A 34 -3.90 3.14 -42.11
CA LEU A 34 -2.80 4.09 -41.90
C LEU A 34 -2.95 5.38 -42.72
N ARG A 35 -3.55 5.30 -43.91
CA ARG A 35 -3.85 6.47 -44.76
C ARG A 35 -4.65 7.56 -44.04
N LYS A 36 -5.45 7.19 -43.02
CA LYS A 36 -6.22 8.14 -42.19
C LYS A 36 -5.33 8.97 -41.26
N LEU A 37 -4.14 8.50 -40.88
CA LEU A 37 -3.22 9.24 -40.02
C LEU A 37 -2.68 10.52 -40.71
N ASN A 38 -2.71 10.59 -42.04
CA ASN A 38 -2.40 11.84 -42.75
C ASN A 38 -3.33 13.00 -42.33
N GLY A 39 -4.58 12.71 -41.94
CA GLY A 39 -5.51 13.71 -41.40
C GLY A 39 -5.14 14.22 -40.00
N TRP A 40 -4.28 13.50 -39.27
CA TRP A 40 -3.78 13.89 -37.95
C TRP A 40 -2.51 14.74 -38.02
N ILE A 41 -1.85 14.80 -39.18
CA ILE A 41 -0.63 15.59 -39.35
C ILE A 41 -0.86 17.09 -39.09
N PRO A 42 -1.91 17.75 -39.63
CA PRO A 42 -2.21 19.15 -39.29
C PRO A 42 -2.41 19.36 -37.79
N HIS A 43 -3.23 18.53 -37.13
CA HIS A 43 -3.47 18.57 -35.69
C HIS A 43 -2.18 18.49 -34.86
N MET A 44 -1.29 17.56 -35.19
CA MET A 44 0.02 17.45 -34.54
C MET A 44 0.90 18.70 -34.75
N LYS A 45 0.80 19.37 -35.91
CA LYS A 45 1.52 20.63 -36.14
C LYS A 45 0.95 21.79 -35.31
N ASP A 46 -0.37 21.85 -35.17
CA ASP A 46 -1.04 22.88 -34.36
C ASP A 46 -0.70 22.69 -32.86
N LEU A 47 -0.56 21.44 -32.40
CA LEU A 47 0.01 21.09 -31.08
C LEU A 47 1.55 21.28 -30.95
N HIS A 48 2.23 21.77 -31.99
CA HIS A 48 3.69 21.93 -32.06
C HIS A 48 4.51 20.66 -31.77
N VAL A 49 3.99 19.49 -32.16
CA VAL A 49 4.66 18.18 -32.04
C VAL A 49 5.89 18.12 -32.95
N GLY A 50 7.03 17.68 -32.40
CA GLY A 50 8.25 17.43 -33.17
C GLY A 50 8.40 15.97 -33.62
N ALA A 51 7.78 15.03 -32.91
CA ALA A 51 7.83 13.61 -33.24
C ALA A 51 6.56 12.84 -32.86
N ILE A 52 6.14 11.92 -33.74
CA ILE A 52 5.12 10.92 -33.41
C ILE A 52 5.80 9.63 -32.93
N TYR A 53 5.40 9.15 -31.76
CA TYR A 53 5.68 7.78 -31.31
C TYR A 53 4.46 6.92 -31.62
N ILE A 54 4.65 5.96 -32.51
CA ILE A 54 3.63 4.99 -32.91
C ILE A 54 3.89 3.71 -32.13
N GLY A 55 2.87 3.22 -31.43
CA GLY A 55 2.83 1.88 -30.83
C GLY A 55 2.98 0.75 -31.87
N PRO A 56 2.65 -0.51 -31.54
CA PRO A 56 3.05 -1.64 -32.35
C PRO A 56 2.55 -1.56 -33.80
N LEU A 57 3.49 -1.74 -34.73
CA LEU A 57 3.27 -1.72 -36.17
C LEU A 57 3.60 -3.05 -36.85
N PHE A 58 4.31 -3.95 -36.18
CA PHE A 58 4.66 -5.26 -36.73
C PHE A 58 3.41 -6.14 -36.86
N GLU A 59 3.37 -6.98 -37.89
CA GLU A 59 2.32 -7.98 -38.03
C GLU A 59 2.25 -8.86 -36.77
N SER A 60 1.07 -8.91 -36.16
CA SER A 60 0.78 -9.59 -34.88
C SER A 60 -0.54 -10.36 -34.98
N SER A 61 -0.83 -11.29 -34.05
CA SER A 61 -2.11 -12.02 -34.09
C SER A 61 -3.23 -11.34 -33.27
N ARG A 62 -2.90 -10.46 -32.32
CA ARG A 62 -3.83 -9.81 -31.38
C ARG A 62 -3.47 -8.34 -31.09
N HIS A 63 -2.82 -8.06 -29.97
CA HIS A 63 -2.71 -6.73 -29.38
C HIS A 63 -1.45 -5.97 -29.82
N GLY A 64 -0.80 -6.38 -30.91
CA GLY A 64 0.33 -5.68 -31.51
C GLY A 64 1.69 -6.11 -30.96
N TYR A 65 1.77 -6.38 -29.65
CA TYR A 65 3.02 -6.80 -29.01
C TYR A 65 3.40 -8.25 -29.29
N ASP A 66 2.42 -9.10 -29.60
CA ASP A 66 2.55 -10.49 -29.99
C ASP A 66 3.03 -10.64 -31.46
N THR A 67 4.23 -10.15 -31.75
CA THR A 67 4.78 -10.06 -33.12
C THR A 67 4.93 -11.43 -33.78
N ILE A 68 4.41 -11.58 -35.00
CA ILE A 68 4.48 -12.81 -35.82
C ILE A 68 5.33 -12.63 -37.10
N ASP A 69 5.52 -11.39 -37.59
CA ASP A 69 6.53 -11.06 -38.60
C ASP A 69 7.06 -9.62 -38.43
N TYR A 70 8.37 -9.49 -38.14
CA TYR A 70 9.05 -8.19 -37.99
C TYR A 70 9.25 -7.41 -39.29
N ARG A 71 8.99 -7.98 -40.47
CA ARG A 71 9.17 -7.30 -41.78
C ARG A 71 7.87 -6.83 -42.40
N MET A 72 6.74 -7.13 -41.77
CA MET A 72 5.43 -6.71 -42.23
C MET A 72 4.87 -5.61 -41.33
N VAL A 73 4.25 -4.62 -41.97
CA VAL A 73 3.28 -3.73 -41.32
C VAL A 73 2.03 -4.57 -41.03
N ASP A 74 1.44 -4.44 -39.84
CA ASP A 74 0.22 -5.17 -39.48
C ASP A 74 -0.90 -4.92 -40.49
N ARG A 75 -1.39 -6.00 -41.11
CA ARG A 75 -2.36 -5.92 -42.22
C ARG A 75 -3.68 -5.24 -41.83
N ARG A 76 -4.01 -5.18 -40.54
CA ARG A 76 -5.20 -4.48 -40.05
C ARG A 76 -5.01 -2.96 -40.11
N LEU A 77 -3.76 -2.50 -40.13
CA LEU A 77 -3.36 -1.11 -40.24
C LEU A 77 -3.07 -0.70 -41.69
N GLY A 78 -2.40 -1.55 -42.48
CA GLY A 78 -2.11 -1.26 -43.89
C GLY A 78 -1.00 -2.14 -44.46
N ASP A 79 -0.40 -1.69 -45.56
CA ASP A 79 0.80 -2.29 -46.14
C ASP A 79 2.05 -1.43 -45.94
N GLN A 80 3.18 -1.89 -46.51
CA GLN A 80 4.46 -1.20 -46.46
C GLN A 80 4.42 0.17 -47.17
N GLU A 81 3.66 0.33 -48.25
CA GLU A 81 3.58 1.60 -48.99
C GLU A 81 2.70 2.62 -48.27
N ASP A 82 1.65 2.18 -47.57
CA ASP A 82 0.86 3.03 -46.67
C ASP A 82 1.73 3.67 -45.58
N PHE A 83 2.55 2.85 -44.91
CA PHE A 83 3.44 3.34 -43.86
C PHE A 83 4.53 4.25 -44.43
N LYS A 84 5.15 3.87 -45.55
CA LYS A 84 6.16 4.68 -46.25
C LYS A 84 5.62 6.04 -46.72
N ALA A 85 4.38 6.09 -47.20
CA ALA A 85 3.70 7.33 -47.55
C ALA A 85 3.43 8.19 -46.31
N PHE A 86 3.00 7.60 -45.20
CA PHE A 86 2.79 8.32 -43.94
C PHE A 86 4.09 8.90 -43.37
N VAL A 87 5.19 8.14 -43.33
CA VAL A 87 6.49 8.67 -42.87
C VAL A 87 6.94 9.86 -43.71
N ARG A 88 6.84 9.76 -45.05
CA ARG A 88 7.14 10.89 -45.94
C ARG A 88 6.28 12.11 -45.64
N SER A 89 4.98 11.94 -45.43
CA SER A 89 4.08 13.06 -45.09
C SER A 89 4.41 13.68 -43.73
N CYS A 90 4.85 12.89 -42.74
CA CYS A 90 5.37 13.40 -41.48
C CYS A 90 6.66 14.22 -41.70
N HIS A 91 7.61 13.71 -42.47
CA HIS A 91 8.86 14.42 -42.78
C HIS A 91 8.64 15.72 -43.56
N GLU A 92 7.76 15.72 -44.56
CA GLU A 92 7.32 16.92 -45.29
C GLU A 92 6.65 17.95 -44.35
N ALA A 93 6.00 17.47 -43.28
CA ALA A 93 5.45 18.31 -42.22
C ALA A 93 6.48 18.79 -41.18
N GLY A 94 7.67 18.20 -41.12
CA GLY A 94 8.70 18.45 -40.10
C GLY A 94 8.58 17.57 -38.84
N ILE A 95 7.76 16.52 -38.87
CA ILE A 95 7.51 15.59 -37.77
C ILE A 95 8.34 14.32 -37.97
N ARG A 96 9.08 13.92 -36.93
CA ARG A 96 9.89 12.69 -36.90
C ARG A 96 9.03 11.47 -36.53
N VAL A 97 9.36 10.29 -37.05
CA VAL A 97 8.61 9.05 -36.81
C VAL A 97 9.41 8.07 -35.98
N VAL A 98 8.92 7.79 -34.77
CA VAL A 98 9.44 6.77 -33.85
C VAL A 98 8.44 5.61 -33.82
N VAL A 99 8.94 4.37 -33.89
CA VAL A 99 8.10 3.15 -33.86
C VAL A 99 8.39 2.30 -32.62
N ASP A 100 7.41 1.49 -32.20
CA ASP A 100 7.59 0.50 -31.14
C ASP A 100 8.39 -0.72 -31.61
N GLY A 101 9.26 -1.23 -30.75
CA GLY A 101 10.18 -2.34 -31.02
C GLY A 101 10.12 -3.38 -29.92
N VAL A 102 9.37 -4.45 -30.16
CA VAL A 102 9.17 -5.57 -29.21
C VAL A 102 10.16 -6.68 -29.52
N PHE A 103 11.29 -6.72 -28.80
CA PHE A 103 12.41 -7.61 -29.14
C PHE A 103 12.77 -8.63 -28.04
N ASN A 104 12.10 -8.60 -26.90
CA ASN A 104 12.26 -9.58 -25.81
C ASN A 104 11.46 -10.87 -26.03
N HIS A 105 10.37 -10.84 -26.81
CA HIS A 105 9.49 -11.97 -27.07
C HIS A 105 8.85 -11.90 -28.47
N THR A 106 8.20 -12.98 -28.90
CA THR A 106 7.34 -13.04 -30.11
C THR A 106 5.99 -13.67 -29.80
N GLY A 107 5.00 -13.46 -30.66
CA GLY A 107 3.77 -14.26 -30.67
C GLY A 107 4.04 -15.69 -31.14
N ARG A 108 3.18 -16.64 -30.74
CA ARG A 108 3.35 -18.08 -31.08
C ARG A 108 3.28 -18.40 -32.57
N ASP A 109 2.61 -17.58 -33.38
CA ASP A 109 2.57 -17.78 -34.84
C ASP A 109 3.83 -17.32 -35.59
N PHE A 110 4.84 -16.81 -34.87
CA PHE A 110 6.13 -16.46 -35.44
C PHE A 110 6.82 -17.67 -36.08
N PHE A 111 7.42 -17.48 -37.27
CA PHE A 111 7.87 -18.60 -38.11
C PHE A 111 8.84 -19.57 -37.40
N ALA A 112 9.74 -19.03 -36.58
CA ALA A 112 10.73 -19.82 -35.83
C ALA A 112 10.07 -20.67 -34.73
N PHE A 113 9.05 -20.14 -34.05
CA PHE A 113 8.32 -20.89 -33.03
C PHE A 113 7.42 -21.97 -33.66
N ARG A 114 6.73 -21.65 -34.76
CA ARG A 114 5.94 -22.61 -35.54
C ARG A 114 6.75 -23.78 -36.09
N ASP A 115 8.02 -23.56 -36.42
CA ASP A 115 8.94 -24.62 -36.80
C ASP A 115 9.23 -25.56 -35.61
N ILE A 116 9.39 -25.04 -34.39
CA ILE A 116 9.53 -25.86 -33.17
C ILE A 116 8.23 -26.63 -32.89
N GLN A 117 7.05 -26.00 -32.99
CA GLN A 117 5.76 -26.69 -32.84
C GLN A 117 5.59 -27.87 -33.82
N LYS A 118 6.15 -27.75 -35.04
CA LYS A 118 6.05 -28.78 -36.07
C LYS A 118 7.14 -29.85 -35.99
N ASN A 119 8.39 -29.45 -35.76
CA ASN A 119 9.59 -30.29 -35.92
C ASN A 119 10.22 -30.68 -34.57
N ARG A 120 9.77 -30.07 -33.47
CA ARG A 120 10.20 -30.31 -32.09
C ARG A 120 11.72 -30.35 -31.92
N GLU A 121 12.28 -31.47 -31.46
CA GLU A 121 13.70 -31.66 -31.17
C GLU A 121 14.59 -31.49 -32.41
N GLN A 122 14.00 -31.68 -33.60
CA GLN A 122 14.64 -31.51 -34.92
C GLN A 122 14.59 -30.07 -35.45
N SER A 123 13.90 -29.15 -34.76
CA SER A 123 13.89 -27.74 -35.16
C SER A 123 15.26 -27.09 -34.99
N ARG A 124 15.71 -26.39 -36.03
CA ARG A 124 16.90 -25.52 -35.98
C ARG A 124 16.74 -24.30 -35.09
N TYR A 125 15.50 -23.94 -34.72
CA TYR A 125 15.19 -22.71 -33.99
C TYR A 125 15.00 -22.90 -32.49
N LYS A 126 15.14 -24.12 -31.96
CA LYS A 126 15.00 -24.40 -30.52
C LYS A 126 15.83 -23.46 -29.64
N ASP A 127 17.05 -23.13 -30.06
CA ASP A 127 17.97 -22.27 -29.30
C ASP A 127 17.68 -20.76 -29.50
N TRP A 128 16.72 -20.38 -30.34
CA TRP A 128 16.23 -19.00 -30.49
C TRP A 128 15.33 -18.56 -29.34
N TYR A 129 14.80 -19.50 -28.55
CA TYR A 129 13.89 -19.24 -27.44
C TYR A 129 14.47 -19.71 -26.11
N LYS A 130 14.05 -19.08 -25.01
CA LYS A 130 14.50 -19.46 -23.66
C LYS A 130 13.67 -20.61 -23.10
N GLY A 131 14.28 -21.44 -22.26
CA GLY A 131 13.60 -22.50 -21.50
C GLY A 131 12.99 -23.66 -22.30
N ILE A 132 13.31 -23.82 -23.59
CA ILE A 132 12.74 -24.89 -24.44
C ILE A 132 13.06 -26.27 -23.85
N ASN A 133 12.01 -27.01 -23.46
CA ASN A 133 12.16 -28.33 -22.85
C ASN A 133 11.06 -29.29 -23.33
N PHE A 134 11.47 -30.27 -24.13
CA PHE A 134 10.59 -31.25 -24.76
C PHE A 134 10.07 -32.37 -23.84
N GLY A 135 10.52 -32.43 -22.58
CA GLY A 135 10.08 -33.41 -21.58
C GLY A 135 8.87 -32.99 -20.74
N TRP A 136 8.40 -31.76 -20.90
CA TRP A 136 7.29 -31.14 -20.17
C TRP A 136 6.34 -30.46 -21.16
N ASP A 137 5.12 -30.13 -20.79
CA ASP A 137 4.15 -29.51 -21.70
C ASP A 137 3.93 -28.00 -21.39
N SER A 138 3.41 -27.26 -22.37
CA SER A 138 2.94 -25.89 -22.18
C SER A 138 1.47 -25.88 -21.75
N ALA A 139 0.99 -24.74 -21.23
CA ALA A 139 -0.44 -24.51 -20.97
C ALA A 139 -1.33 -24.56 -22.24
N TYR A 140 -0.73 -24.69 -23.43
CA TYR A 140 -1.42 -24.80 -24.72
C TYR A 140 -1.23 -26.16 -25.41
N HIS A 141 -0.66 -27.14 -24.72
CA HIS A 141 -0.43 -28.48 -25.26
C HIS A 141 0.43 -28.52 -26.53
N ASP A 142 1.50 -27.71 -26.56
CA ASP A 142 2.53 -27.76 -27.61
C ASP A 142 3.36 -29.06 -27.57
N GLY A 143 3.29 -29.82 -26.46
CA GLY A 143 4.09 -31.00 -26.16
C GLY A 143 5.53 -30.67 -25.74
N PHE A 144 5.85 -29.40 -25.51
CA PHE A 144 7.12 -28.90 -24.97
C PHE A 144 6.84 -27.62 -24.17
N SER A 145 7.62 -27.37 -23.11
CA SER A 145 7.55 -26.13 -22.34
C SER A 145 8.62 -25.12 -22.79
N TYR A 146 8.43 -23.85 -22.42
CA TYR A 146 9.25 -22.70 -22.80
C TYR A 146 9.06 -21.55 -21.81
N GLU A 147 10.03 -20.63 -21.75
CA GLU A 147 9.87 -19.39 -20.99
C GLU A 147 8.97 -18.39 -21.73
N THR A 148 8.12 -17.70 -20.96
CA THR A 148 7.12 -16.76 -21.46
C THR A 148 7.26 -15.40 -20.77
N TRP A 149 6.79 -14.34 -21.42
CA TRP A 149 6.86 -13.00 -20.83
C TRP A 149 5.83 -12.89 -19.70
N ARG A 150 6.31 -12.72 -18.46
CA ARG A 150 5.51 -12.62 -17.22
C ARG A 150 4.44 -13.72 -17.06
N GLY A 151 4.67 -14.91 -17.60
CA GLY A 151 3.71 -16.03 -17.55
C GLY A 151 2.62 -15.99 -18.63
N SER A 152 2.55 -14.96 -19.49
CA SER A 152 1.60 -14.90 -20.60
C SER A 152 2.01 -15.91 -21.68
N GLY A 153 1.35 -17.07 -21.71
CA GLY A 153 1.80 -18.20 -22.50
C GLY A 153 1.82 -17.98 -24.02
N ASP A 154 1.16 -16.93 -24.52
CA ASP A 154 1.14 -16.52 -25.93
C ASP A 154 2.33 -15.63 -26.33
N LEU A 155 3.12 -15.15 -25.36
CA LEU A 155 4.29 -14.28 -25.54
C LEU A 155 5.57 -15.05 -25.20
N VAL A 156 6.24 -15.60 -26.21
CA VAL A 156 7.37 -16.55 -26.06
C VAL A 156 8.70 -15.81 -26.00
N ASN A 157 9.49 -16.00 -24.95
CA ASN A 157 10.73 -15.24 -24.71
C ASN A 157 11.87 -15.62 -25.68
N LEU A 158 12.39 -14.61 -26.40
CA LEU A 158 13.56 -14.76 -27.27
C LEU A 158 14.86 -14.87 -26.47
N ASN A 159 15.76 -15.72 -26.96
CA ASN A 159 17.12 -15.86 -26.46
C ASN A 159 18.07 -14.84 -27.12
N LEU A 160 18.09 -13.62 -26.60
CA LEU A 160 18.93 -12.51 -27.09
C LEU A 160 20.46 -12.75 -26.99
N ARG A 161 20.90 -13.86 -26.41
CA ARG A 161 22.31 -14.28 -26.42
C ARG A 161 22.67 -15.15 -27.62
N ASN A 162 21.67 -15.68 -28.33
CA ASN A 162 21.89 -16.44 -29.56
C ASN A 162 22.28 -15.47 -30.71
N PRO A 163 23.44 -15.65 -31.36
CA PRO A 163 23.86 -14.80 -32.47
C PRO A 163 22.86 -14.75 -33.63
N GLU A 164 22.21 -15.87 -34.00
CA GLU A 164 21.23 -15.88 -35.10
C GLU A 164 20.01 -15.00 -34.78
N VAL A 165 19.57 -14.98 -33.52
CA VAL A 165 18.46 -14.12 -33.06
C VAL A 165 18.87 -12.65 -33.15
N LYS A 166 20.05 -12.30 -32.63
CA LYS A 166 20.57 -10.93 -32.71
C LYS A 166 20.71 -10.46 -34.15
N ASP A 167 21.33 -11.27 -35.01
CA ASP A 167 21.53 -10.94 -36.42
C ASP A 167 20.20 -10.75 -37.15
N TYR A 168 19.22 -11.63 -36.92
CA TYR A 168 17.88 -11.50 -37.49
C TYR A 168 17.16 -10.22 -37.03
N LEU A 169 17.19 -9.91 -35.73
CA LEU A 169 16.57 -8.71 -35.18
C LEU A 169 17.26 -7.42 -35.67
N PHE A 170 18.59 -7.40 -35.72
CA PHE A 170 19.33 -6.26 -36.26
C PHE A 170 19.12 -6.09 -37.77
N ASP A 171 18.96 -7.18 -38.54
CA ASP A 171 18.58 -7.12 -39.95
C ASP A 171 17.14 -6.60 -40.14
N ALA A 172 16.20 -6.97 -39.25
CA ALA A 172 14.88 -6.35 -39.21
C ALA A 172 14.94 -4.85 -38.89
N ILE A 173 15.70 -4.43 -37.88
CA ILE A 173 15.88 -3.01 -37.54
C ILE A 173 16.48 -2.23 -38.72
N ARG A 174 17.52 -2.76 -39.39
CA ARG A 174 18.07 -2.15 -40.62
C ARG A 174 17.03 -2.05 -41.73
N PHE A 175 16.23 -3.11 -41.94
CA PHE A 175 15.15 -3.10 -42.93
C PHE A 175 14.13 -1.98 -42.68
N TRP A 176 13.74 -1.72 -41.43
CA TRP A 176 12.80 -0.62 -41.14
C TRP A 176 13.43 0.76 -41.41
N ILE A 177 14.69 0.97 -41.03
CA ILE A 177 15.41 2.21 -41.32
C ILE A 177 15.55 2.42 -42.84
N ASP A 178 16.01 1.40 -43.57
CA ASP A 178 16.26 1.50 -45.02
C ASP A 178 14.99 1.58 -45.88
N SER A 179 13.91 0.91 -45.46
CA SER A 179 12.68 0.80 -46.27
C SER A 179 11.71 1.95 -46.04
N PHE A 180 11.65 2.47 -44.80
CA PHE A 180 10.66 3.45 -44.36
C PHE A 180 11.24 4.79 -43.89
N ASP A 181 12.55 4.90 -43.65
CA ASP A 181 13.22 6.08 -43.10
C ASP A 181 12.70 6.53 -41.72
N ILE A 182 12.41 5.56 -40.85
CA ILE A 182 12.08 5.86 -39.45
C ILE A 182 13.23 6.62 -38.75
N ASP A 183 12.89 7.47 -37.78
CA ASP A 183 13.83 8.34 -37.06
C ASP A 183 14.21 7.81 -35.67
N GLY A 184 13.47 6.84 -35.13
CA GLY A 184 13.81 6.19 -33.88
C GLY A 184 13.01 4.94 -33.55
N ILE A 185 13.42 4.25 -32.50
CA ILE A 185 12.69 3.11 -31.90
C ILE A 185 12.50 3.34 -30.39
N ARG A 186 11.26 3.13 -29.92
CA ARG A 186 10.97 2.87 -28.50
C ARG A 186 11.03 1.35 -28.28
N LEU A 187 11.80 0.91 -27.29
CA LEU A 187 11.94 -0.49 -26.94
C LEU A 187 10.93 -0.89 -25.86
N ASP A 188 10.09 -1.86 -26.18
CA ASP A 188 9.14 -2.45 -25.23
C ASP A 188 9.86 -3.26 -24.17
N CYS A 189 9.45 -3.11 -22.90
CA CYS A 189 10.06 -3.78 -21.75
C CYS A 189 11.60 -3.78 -21.81
N ALA A 190 12.23 -2.62 -21.97
CA ALA A 190 13.67 -2.50 -22.17
C ALA A 190 14.49 -2.96 -20.93
N ASP A 191 13.85 -3.09 -19.78
CA ASP A 191 14.37 -3.74 -18.58
C ASP A 191 14.53 -5.28 -18.72
N CYS A 192 13.84 -5.89 -19.68
CA CYS A 192 13.91 -7.32 -20.02
C CYS A 192 14.93 -7.65 -21.12
N LEU A 193 15.55 -6.64 -21.75
CA LEU A 193 16.53 -6.80 -22.83
C LEU A 193 17.95 -6.98 -22.27
N ASP A 194 18.78 -7.78 -22.95
CA ASP A 194 20.17 -8.00 -22.55
C ASP A 194 21.02 -6.74 -22.85
N PHE A 195 21.88 -6.31 -21.91
CA PHE A 195 22.66 -5.09 -22.06
C PHE A 195 23.65 -5.13 -23.24
N ASP A 196 24.18 -6.30 -23.60
CA ASP A 196 25.07 -6.40 -24.75
C ASP A 196 24.29 -6.32 -26.07
N PHE A 197 23.04 -6.79 -26.08
CA PHE A 197 22.11 -6.53 -27.18
C PHE A 197 21.79 -5.03 -27.30
N LEU A 198 21.54 -4.32 -26.20
CA LEU A 198 21.28 -2.88 -26.22
C LEU A 198 22.48 -2.05 -26.71
N ARG A 199 23.71 -2.36 -26.25
CA ARG A 199 24.94 -1.72 -26.75
C ARG A 199 25.17 -1.98 -28.23
N GLU A 200 24.96 -3.21 -28.67
CA GLU A 200 25.13 -3.56 -30.07
C GLU A 200 24.06 -2.93 -30.96
N MET A 201 22.80 -2.89 -30.50
CA MET A 201 21.72 -2.16 -31.15
C MET A 201 22.06 -0.67 -31.31
N ARG A 202 22.56 -0.03 -30.24
CA ARG A 202 22.99 1.36 -30.24
C ARG A 202 24.06 1.62 -31.31
N ARG A 203 25.05 0.74 -31.45
CA ARG A 203 26.03 0.81 -32.55
C ARG A 203 25.37 0.65 -33.92
N VAL A 204 24.55 -0.40 -34.09
CA VAL A 204 23.92 -0.75 -35.38
C VAL A 204 23.02 0.37 -35.91
N VAL A 205 22.21 1.03 -35.07
CA VAL A 205 21.34 2.11 -35.55
C VAL A 205 22.13 3.37 -35.90
N LEU A 206 23.17 3.72 -35.13
CA LEU A 206 24.01 4.89 -35.41
C LEU A 206 24.91 4.71 -36.64
N GLU A 207 25.29 3.48 -36.98
CA GLU A 207 25.93 3.14 -38.26
C GLU A 207 25.00 3.38 -39.46
N LYS A 208 23.67 3.34 -39.26
CA LYS A 208 22.66 3.57 -40.30
C LYS A 208 22.23 5.04 -40.40
N LYS A 209 21.97 5.69 -39.27
CA LYS A 209 21.43 7.05 -39.17
C LYS A 209 21.95 7.69 -37.88
N THR A 210 22.79 8.71 -38.00
CA THR A 210 23.59 9.24 -36.87
C THR A 210 22.76 9.99 -35.82
N ASP A 211 21.59 10.49 -36.21
CA ASP A 211 20.60 11.15 -35.37
C ASP A 211 19.45 10.21 -34.96
N PHE A 212 19.62 8.89 -35.12
CA PHE A 212 18.57 7.91 -34.80
C PHE A 212 18.32 7.80 -33.30
N TRP A 213 17.08 8.05 -32.89
CA TRP A 213 16.72 8.06 -31.46
C TRP A 213 16.40 6.66 -30.94
N LEU A 214 16.78 6.41 -29.69
CA LEU A 214 16.53 5.16 -28.98
C LEU A 214 16.03 5.48 -27.58
N MET A 215 14.84 5.00 -27.25
CA MET A 215 14.22 5.15 -25.95
C MET A 215 13.77 3.78 -25.44
N GLY A 216 13.79 3.54 -24.13
CA GLY A 216 13.33 2.29 -23.53
C GLY A 216 12.18 2.47 -22.57
N GLU A 217 11.25 1.53 -22.57
CA GLU A 217 10.36 1.36 -21.44
C GLU A 217 11.13 0.77 -20.25
N VAL A 218 11.20 1.54 -19.16
CA VAL A 218 11.74 1.10 -17.88
C VAL A 218 10.80 1.61 -16.80
N ILE A 219 10.06 0.68 -16.19
CA ILE A 219 9.00 1.02 -15.22
C ILE A 219 9.59 1.37 -13.84
N HIS A 220 10.68 0.70 -13.46
CA HIS A 220 11.30 0.82 -12.14
C HIS A 220 12.82 0.60 -12.16
N GLY A 221 13.49 1.03 -11.09
CA GLY A 221 14.94 0.87 -10.91
C GLY A 221 15.73 2.12 -11.32
N ASP A 222 17.06 2.01 -11.30
CA ASP A 222 17.96 3.11 -11.68
C ASP A 222 17.99 3.30 -13.20
N TYR A 223 17.26 4.31 -13.68
CA TYR A 223 17.16 4.65 -15.11
C TYR A 223 18.53 4.94 -15.75
N ALA A 224 19.54 5.37 -14.98
CA ALA A 224 20.89 5.63 -15.50
C ALA A 224 21.59 4.36 -16.04
N ARG A 225 21.15 3.17 -15.61
CA ARG A 225 21.62 1.89 -16.13
C ARG A 225 21.28 1.68 -17.60
N TRP A 226 20.18 2.26 -18.08
CA TRP A 226 19.72 2.15 -19.47
C TRP A 226 19.94 3.45 -20.26
N ALA A 227 19.56 4.59 -19.68
CA ALA A 227 19.74 5.92 -20.25
C ALA A 227 21.18 6.40 -20.03
N ASN A 228 22.05 6.10 -20.99
CA ASN A 228 23.47 6.47 -20.98
C ASN A 228 24.06 6.42 -22.40
N PRO A 229 25.26 7.00 -22.63
CA PRO A 229 25.86 7.10 -23.96
C PRO A 229 26.11 5.78 -24.69
N GLU A 230 26.20 4.65 -23.99
CA GLU A 230 26.47 3.33 -24.60
C GLU A 230 25.20 2.62 -25.12
N MET A 231 24.01 3.00 -24.62
CA MET A 231 22.76 2.28 -24.87
C MET A 231 21.64 3.23 -25.29
N LEU A 232 20.76 3.66 -24.39
CA LEU A 232 19.55 4.41 -24.74
C LEU A 232 19.75 5.91 -24.51
N HIS A 233 19.15 6.74 -25.38
CA HIS A 233 19.14 8.20 -25.20
C HIS A 233 18.25 8.60 -24.02
N SER A 234 17.13 7.89 -23.83
CA SER A 234 16.10 8.21 -22.85
C SER A 234 15.36 6.95 -22.39
N VAL A 235 14.60 7.06 -21.31
CA VAL A 235 13.63 6.05 -20.86
C VAL A 235 12.36 6.71 -20.33
N THR A 236 11.28 5.94 -20.22
CA THR A 236 10.00 6.33 -19.62
C THR A 236 10.13 6.80 -18.17
N ASN A 237 9.73 8.03 -17.88
CA ASN A 237 9.79 8.63 -16.54
C ASN A 237 8.56 8.32 -15.68
N TYR A 238 8.40 7.06 -15.27
CA TYR A 238 7.28 6.63 -14.42
C TYR A 238 7.31 7.28 -13.01
N GLU A 239 8.49 7.62 -12.49
CA GLU A 239 8.62 8.41 -11.25
C GLU A 239 7.94 9.79 -11.37
N LEU A 240 8.18 10.53 -12.46
CA LEU A 240 7.52 11.82 -12.70
C LEU A 240 6.06 11.67 -13.10
N ASN A 241 5.70 10.61 -13.85
CA ASN A 241 4.30 10.28 -14.12
C ASN A 241 3.50 10.19 -12.81
N LYS A 242 4.01 9.42 -11.84
CA LYS A 242 3.39 9.27 -10.53
C LYS A 242 3.24 10.63 -9.84
N GLY A 243 4.35 11.35 -9.66
CA GLY A 243 4.35 12.65 -8.98
C GLY A 243 3.39 13.66 -9.62
N LEU A 244 3.31 13.71 -10.94
CA LEU A 244 2.38 14.60 -11.65
C LEU A 244 0.92 14.32 -11.28
N TRP A 245 0.43 13.08 -11.38
CA TRP A 245 -0.97 12.83 -11.06
C TRP A 245 -1.24 12.83 -9.55
N SER A 246 -0.35 12.26 -8.73
CA SER A 246 -0.57 12.15 -7.28
C SER A 246 -0.47 13.51 -6.60
N GLY A 247 0.52 14.33 -6.95
CA GLY A 247 0.71 15.66 -6.36
C GLY A 247 -0.37 16.68 -6.72
N HIS A 248 -1.11 16.50 -7.83
CA HIS A 248 -2.31 17.29 -8.11
C HIS A 248 -3.53 16.73 -7.36
N GLU A 249 -3.74 15.41 -7.36
CA GLU A 249 -4.89 14.80 -6.67
C GLU A 249 -4.84 15.00 -5.15
N SER A 250 -3.70 14.73 -4.51
CA SER A 250 -3.48 14.96 -3.08
C SER A 250 -3.28 16.44 -2.72
N HIS A 251 -3.16 17.31 -3.74
CA HIS A 251 -2.82 18.72 -3.61
C HIS A 251 -1.55 18.93 -2.77
N ASN A 252 -0.49 18.19 -3.13
CA ASN A 252 0.79 18.12 -2.44
C ASN A 252 1.96 18.25 -3.44
N TYR A 253 2.33 19.47 -3.78
CA TYR A 253 3.44 19.72 -4.71
C TYR A 253 4.83 19.38 -4.15
N PHE A 254 4.98 19.03 -2.86
CA PHE A 254 6.23 18.47 -2.35
C PHE A 254 6.59 17.14 -3.02
N GLU A 255 5.63 16.35 -3.49
CA GLU A 255 5.88 15.11 -4.24
C GLU A 255 6.57 15.40 -5.58
N ILE A 256 6.03 16.35 -6.35
CA ILE A 256 6.58 16.76 -7.66
C ILE A 256 7.97 17.37 -7.47
N ALA A 257 8.11 18.30 -6.51
CA ALA A 257 9.39 18.95 -6.22
C ALA A 257 10.44 17.95 -5.74
N HIS A 258 10.08 16.98 -4.89
CA HIS A 258 10.98 15.92 -4.45
C HIS A 258 11.48 15.08 -5.64
N THR A 259 10.57 14.61 -6.50
CA THR A 259 10.93 13.85 -7.70
C THR A 259 11.88 14.63 -8.59
N ILE A 260 11.56 15.89 -8.91
CA ILE A 260 12.40 16.73 -9.78
C ILE A 260 13.77 17.03 -9.17
N ARG A 261 13.85 17.32 -7.85
CA ARG A 261 15.14 17.47 -7.17
C ARG A 261 15.95 16.18 -7.23
N ARG A 262 15.36 15.04 -6.89
CA ARG A 262 16.05 13.74 -6.88
C ARG A 262 16.57 13.37 -8.29
N GLN A 263 15.80 13.65 -9.33
CA GLN A 263 16.19 13.35 -10.71
C GLN A 263 17.22 14.35 -11.25
N PHE A 264 16.99 15.66 -11.10
CA PHE A 264 17.65 16.69 -11.91
C PHE A 264 18.34 17.82 -11.13
N ASP A 265 18.38 17.80 -9.79
CA ASP A 265 19.09 18.85 -9.03
C ASP A 265 20.58 18.94 -9.41
N GLU A 266 21.09 20.16 -9.57
CA GLU A 266 22.48 20.41 -9.96
C GLU A 266 23.50 19.90 -8.93
N ASN A 267 23.11 19.83 -7.64
CA ASN A 267 24.00 19.49 -6.53
C ASN A 267 23.94 18.02 -6.10
N GLY A 268 23.05 17.20 -6.71
CA GLY A 268 22.89 15.81 -6.29
C GLY A 268 21.97 14.93 -7.14
N GLY A 269 21.30 15.46 -8.17
CA GLY A 269 20.34 14.72 -8.98
C GLY A 269 20.96 13.51 -9.68
N ILE A 270 20.32 12.35 -9.57
CA ILE A 270 20.87 11.07 -10.08
C ILE A 270 20.84 10.97 -11.62
N TYR A 271 19.92 11.70 -12.25
CA TYR A 271 19.76 11.80 -13.70
C TYR A 271 20.18 13.17 -14.24
N ARG A 272 20.99 13.93 -13.49
CA ARG A 272 21.60 15.18 -13.97
C ARG A 272 22.31 14.97 -15.32
N GLY A 273 22.09 15.88 -16.26
CA GLY A 273 22.63 15.80 -17.61
C GLY A 273 22.01 14.72 -18.50
N ARG A 274 20.90 14.09 -18.10
CA ARG A 274 20.08 13.20 -18.94
C ARG A 274 18.74 13.84 -19.23
N VAL A 275 18.11 13.40 -20.32
CA VAL A 275 16.75 13.79 -20.69
C VAL A 275 15.86 12.54 -20.62
N LEU A 276 14.77 12.62 -19.85
CA LEU A 276 13.84 11.50 -19.65
C LEU A 276 12.51 11.76 -20.35
N TYR A 277 11.93 10.71 -20.95
CA TYR A 277 10.66 10.77 -21.65
C TYR A 277 9.53 10.86 -20.62
N SER A 278 8.92 12.02 -20.52
CA SER A 278 7.98 12.38 -19.46
C SER A 278 6.55 12.43 -19.99
N PHE A 279 5.60 11.88 -19.25
CA PHE A 279 4.21 11.72 -19.71
C PHE A 279 3.23 11.79 -18.54
N ALA A 280 2.02 12.29 -18.80
CA ALA A 280 0.92 12.30 -17.83
C ALA A 280 0.14 10.97 -17.85
N ASP A 281 -0.02 10.37 -19.02
CA ASP A 281 -0.57 9.04 -19.27
C ASP A 281 -0.02 8.44 -20.58
N ASN A 282 -0.26 7.15 -20.80
CA ASN A 282 0.20 6.37 -21.95
C ASN A 282 -0.72 5.14 -22.15
N HIS A 283 -0.31 4.17 -22.98
CA HIS A 283 -1.11 2.95 -23.25
C HIS A 283 -1.03 1.87 -22.15
N ASP A 284 -0.27 2.10 -21.07
CA ASP A 284 0.01 1.15 -19.97
C ASP A 284 -0.65 1.54 -18.64
N VAL A 285 -0.99 2.83 -18.46
CA VAL A 285 -1.58 3.37 -17.24
C VAL A 285 -2.97 3.96 -17.50
N SER A 286 -3.85 3.91 -16.50
CA SER A 286 -5.13 4.64 -16.54
C SER A 286 -4.91 6.12 -16.90
N ARG A 287 -5.78 6.64 -17.77
CA ARG A 287 -5.74 8.02 -18.27
C ARG A 287 -5.69 9.02 -17.12
N VAL A 288 -4.88 10.07 -17.24
CA VAL A 288 -4.63 11.03 -16.15
C VAL A 288 -5.92 11.72 -15.71
N VAL A 289 -6.83 11.99 -16.66
CA VAL A 289 -8.15 12.55 -16.39
C VAL A 289 -8.99 11.66 -15.45
N GLU A 290 -8.83 10.32 -15.45
CA GLU A 290 -9.54 9.42 -14.54
C GLU A 290 -8.98 9.47 -13.11
N LYS A 291 -7.68 9.79 -12.96
CA LYS A 291 -6.98 9.84 -11.66
C LYS A 291 -7.29 11.11 -10.87
N LEU A 292 -7.65 12.21 -11.55
CA LEU A 292 -7.91 13.51 -10.94
C LEU A 292 -9.39 13.69 -10.58
N SER A 293 -9.68 14.17 -9.36
CA SER A 293 -11.02 14.51 -8.90
C SER A 293 -11.55 15.79 -9.54
N ASP A 294 -10.77 16.87 -9.53
CA ASP A 294 -11.06 18.08 -10.31
C ASP A 294 -10.29 18.02 -11.65
N LYS A 295 -11.03 18.06 -12.76
CA LYS A 295 -10.45 17.96 -14.11
C LYS A 295 -9.74 19.25 -14.54
N LYS A 296 -9.97 20.39 -13.87
CA LYS A 296 -9.20 21.63 -14.14
C LYS A 296 -7.73 21.48 -13.76
N GLN A 297 -7.39 20.57 -12.85
CA GLN A 297 -6.01 20.29 -12.47
C GLN A 297 -5.15 19.79 -13.66
N LEU A 298 -5.77 19.41 -14.78
CA LEU A 298 -5.07 19.15 -16.05
C LEU A 298 -4.29 20.37 -16.55
N PHE A 299 -4.77 21.60 -16.35
CA PHE A 299 -4.09 22.82 -16.81
C PHE A 299 -2.72 23.03 -16.11
N PRO A 300 -2.62 23.09 -14.76
CA PRO A 300 -1.32 23.14 -14.09
C PRO A 300 -0.50 21.86 -14.29
N LEU A 301 -1.13 20.68 -14.40
CA LEU A 301 -0.42 19.42 -14.65
C LEU A 301 0.30 19.42 -16.00
N TYR A 302 -0.38 19.80 -17.08
CA TYR A 302 0.27 19.91 -18.39
C TYR A 302 1.27 21.07 -18.45
N THR A 303 1.02 22.16 -17.73
CA THR A 303 2.04 23.22 -17.57
C THR A 303 3.34 22.66 -16.99
N LEU A 304 3.25 21.86 -15.93
CA LEU A 304 4.40 21.18 -15.34
C LEU A 304 5.03 20.17 -16.31
N LEU A 305 4.24 19.34 -16.99
CA LEU A 305 4.75 18.36 -17.97
C LEU A 305 5.58 19.03 -19.07
N TYR A 306 5.12 20.15 -19.63
CA TYR A 306 5.79 20.84 -20.73
C TYR A 306 7.05 21.62 -20.32
N THR A 307 7.18 21.99 -19.04
CA THR A 307 8.19 22.95 -18.58
C THR A 307 9.21 22.42 -17.56
N LEU A 308 8.92 21.27 -16.92
CA LEU A 308 9.90 20.54 -16.13
C LEU A 308 10.97 19.86 -17.03
N PRO A 309 12.12 19.45 -16.47
CA PRO A 309 13.16 18.76 -17.24
C PRO A 309 12.68 17.40 -17.79
N GLY A 310 13.06 17.11 -19.04
CA GLY A 310 12.59 15.95 -19.79
C GLY A 310 11.91 16.35 -21.10
N ASP A 311 11.58 15.35 -21.92
CA ASP A 311 10.83 15.51 -23.16
C ASP A 311 9.36 15.11 -22.94
N PRO A 312 8.40 16.03 -23.08
CA PRO A 312 6.99 15.78 -22.80
C PRO A 312 6.35 14.94 -23.90
N SER A 313 5.42 14.09 -23.49
CA SER A 313 4.59 13.28 -24.37
C SER A 313 3.11 13.45 -24.08
N ILE A 314 2.33 13.66 -25.14
CA ILE A 314 0.87 13.61 -25.13
C ILE A 314 0.45 12.23 -25.64
N TYR A 315 -0.34 11.49 -24.88
CA TYR A 315 -1.00 10.28 -25.38
C TYR A 315 -2.32 10.64 -26.07
N TYR A 316 -2.53 10.12 -27.28
CA TYR A 316 -3.63 10.55 -28.15
C TYR A 316 -5.01 10.48 -27.46
N GLY A 317 -5.75 11.59 -27.49
CA GLY A 317 -7.01 11.76 -26.78
C GLY A 317 -6.90 12.51 -25.45
N SER A 318 -5.72 12.57 -24.83
CA SER A 318 -5.53 13.25 -23.55
C SER A 318 -5.55 14.78 -23.69
N GLU A 319 -5.27 15.33 -24.87
CA GLU A 319 -5.42 16.77 -25.19
C GLU A 319 -6.87 17.28 -25.10
N TRP A 320 -7.85 16.40 -25.26
CA TRP A 320 -9.27 16.70 -25.04
C TRP A 320 -9.80 16.19 -23.68
N GLY A 321 -8.95 15.52 -22.89
CA GLY A 321 -9.31 14.89 -21.63
C GLY A 321 -10.17 13.64 -21.76
N ILE A 322 -9.88 12.76 -22.74
CA ILE A 322 -10.58 11.47 -22.90
C ILE A 322 -10.24 10.51 -21.75
N GLY A 323 -11.28 10.00 -21.08
CA GLY A 323 -11.19 9.02 -20.01
C GLY A 323 -10.85 7.60 -20.48
N GLY A 324 -10.40 6.77 -19.54
CA GLY A 324 -10.01 5.38 -19.79
C GLY A 324 -9.29 4.77 -18.59
N ARG A 325 -9.73 3.58 -18.15
CA ARG A 325 -9.20 2.90 -16.96
C ARG A 325 -8.69 1.50 -17.28
N LYS A 326 -7.64 1.09 -16.56
CA LYS A 326 -7.07 -0.26 -16.61
C LYS A 326 -7.78 -1.18 -15.60
N GLU A 327 -9.03 -1.52 -15.91
CA GLU A 327 -9.89 -2.35 -15.02
C GLU A 327 -10.06 -3.79 -15.54
N ASN A 328 -9.88 -4.05 -16.85
CA ASN A 328 -9.94 -5.40 -17.46
C ASN A 328 -9.05 -5.44 -18.74
N GLY A 329 -7.73 -5.33 -18.55
CA GLY A 329 -6.77 -5.13 -19.65
C GLY A 329 -6.78 -3.71 -20.21
N ASP A 330 -6.03 -3.50 -21.30
CA ASP A 330 -5.65 -2.14 -21.75
C ASP A 330 -6.57 -1.53 -22.82
N TRP A 331 -7.57 -2.26 -23.32
CA TRP A 331 -8.43 -1.77 -24.42
C TRP A 331 -9.21 -0.49 -24.04
N GLY A 332 -9.57 -0.33 -22.76
CA GLY A 332 -10.18 0.90 -22.25
C GLY A 332 -9.27 2.13 -22.28
N LEU A 333 -7.95 1.94 -22.47
CA LEU A 333 -6.96 3.02 -22.64
C LEU A 333 -6.75 3.40 -24.11
N ARG A 334 -7.23 2.56 -25.04
CA ARG A 334 -6.89 2.53 -26.47
C ARG A 334 -8.14 2.76 -27.36
N PRO A 335 -8.98 3.79 -27.11
CA PRO A 335 -10.22 4.01 -27.87
C PRO A 335 -9.94 4.39 -29.34
N GLN A 336 -10.92 4.12 -30.20
CA GLN A 336 -10.98 4.74 -31.52
C GLN A 336 -11.38 6.22 -31.36
N ILE A 337 -10.69 7.12 -32.08
CA ILE A 337 -11.02 8.55 -32.10
C ILE A 337 -11.32 9.00 -33.52
N ASP A 338 -12.37 9.81 -33.64
CA ASP A 338 -12.75 10.54 -34.84
C ASP A 338 -12.42 12.02 -34.62
N LEU A 339 -11.40 12.51 -35.33
CA LEU A 339 -10.79 13.82 -35.11
C LEU A 339 -11.79 14.97 -35.31
N GLU A 340 -12.65 14.90 -36.34
CA GLU A 340 -13.65 15.94 -36.59
C GLU A 340 -14.71 15.99 -35.48
N LYS A 341 -15.09 14.84 -34.91
CA LYS A 341 -16.10 14.77 -33.84
C LYS A 341 -15.56 15.24 -32.50
N ILE A 342 -14.31 14.91 -32.16
CA ILE A 342 -13.76 15.21 -30.84
C ILE A 342 -13.42 16.70 -30.69
N SER A 343 -12.77 17.34 -31.67
CA SER A 343 -12.47 18.78 -31.63
C SER A 343 -13.73 19.66 -31.69
N GLN A 344 -14.88 19.13 -32.14
CA GLN A 344 -16.17 19.84 -32.07
C GLN A 344 -16.82 19.82 -30.69
N ASN A 345 -16.56 18.79 -29.87
CA ASN A 345 -17.16 18.62 -28.55
C ASN A 345 -16.21 17.85 -27.60
N PRO A 346 -15.09 18.48 -27.19
CA PRO A 346 -14.12 17.84 -26.32
C PRO A 346 -14.66 17.67 -24.88
N PRO A 347 -14.33 16.57 -24.18
CA PRO A 347 -14.68 16.38 -22.76
C PRO A 347 -14.24 17.54 -21.85
N ILE A 348 -13.07 18.12 -22.11
CA ILE A 348 -12.52 19.29 -21.40
C ILE A 348 -12.31 20.44 -22.40
N PRO A 349 -13.29 21.36 -22.55
CA PRO A 349 -13.17 22.53 -23.43
C PRO A 349 -12.00 23.45 -23.03
N GLY A 350 -11.24 23.93 -24.01
CA GLY A 350 -10.11 24.84 -23.79
C GLY A 350 -8.77 24.16 -23.48
N LEU A 351 -8.75 22.82 -23.31
CA LEU A 351 -7.50 22.10 -23.00
C LEU A 351 -6.61 21.96 -24.24
N GLU A 352 -7.19 21.63 -25.39
CA GLU A 352 -6.50 21.53 -26.69
C GLU A 352 -5.77 22.84 -27.01
N GLU A 353 -6.48 23.97 -27.04
CA GLU A 353 -5.90 25.29 -27.35
C GLU A 353 -4.87 25.75 -26.29
N PHE A 354 -4.94 25.20 -25.07
CA PHE A 354 -3.95 25.43 -24.03
C PHE A 354 -2.68 24.59 -24.25
N LEU A 355 -2.79 23.35 -24.72
CA LEU A 355 -1.64 22.51 -25.08
C LEU A 355 -0.95 23.01 -26.35
N GLU A 356 -1.70 23.45 -27.36
CA GLU A 356 -1.17 24.18 -28.54
C GLU A 356 -0.25 25.32 -28.07
N LYS A 357 -0.74 26.13 -27.13
CA LYS A 357 0.02 27.25 -26.58
C LYS A 357 1.27 26.81 -25.82
N LEU A 358 1.19 25.79 -24.96
CA LEU A 358 2.38 25.27 -24.26
C LEU A 358 3.43 24.70 -25.23
N GLY A 359 2.99 24.03 -26.30
CA GLY A 359 3.85 23.57 -27.39
C GLY A 359 4.50 24.73 -28.14
N ALA A 360 3.74 25.76 -28.49
CA ALA A 360 4.25 26.99 -29.11
C ALA A 360 5.34 27.65 -28.25
N LEU A 361 5.12 27.76 -26.93
CA LEU A 361 6.11 28.32 -26.01
C LEU A 361 7.37 27.46 -25.94
N ARG A 362 7.26 26.12 -25.83
CA ARG A 362 8.43 25.23 -25.79
C ARG A 362 9.24 25.26 -27.10
N GLN A 363 8.58 25.46 -28.24
CA GLN A 363 9.25 25.64 -29.53
C GLN A 363 9.90 27.02 -29.68
N GLU A 364 9.25 28.10 -29.22
CA GLU A 364 9.78 29.47 -29.32
C GLU A 364 10.91 29.77 -28.33
N TYR A 365 10.89 29.13 -27.15
CA TYR A 365 11.83 29.36 -26.05
C TYR A 365 12.56 28.06 -25.65
N PRO A 366 13.66 27.68 -26.35
CA PRO A 366 14.40 26.45 -26.09
C PRO A 366 14.89 26.28 -24.64
N VAL A 367 15.07 27.40 -23.91
CA VAL A 367 15.38 27.41 -22.48
C VAL A 367 14.37 26.61 -21.64
N ILE A 368 13.12 26.45 -22.10
CA ILE A 368 12.10 25.62 -21.44
C ILE A 368 12.52 24.13 -21.43
N GLY A 369 13.15 23.61 -22.50
CA GLY A 369 13.63 22.23 -22.53
C GLY A 369 15.05 22.07 -22.02
N ASN A 370 15.98 22.93 -22.46
CA ASN A 370 17.42 22.78 -22.22
C ASN A 370 17.99 23.64 -21.08
N GLY A 371 17.21 24.60 -20.55
CA GLY A 371 17.66 25.50 -19.48
C GLY A 371 17.82 24.79 -18.14
N ARG A 372 18.76 25.27 -17.34
CA ARG A 372 19.07 24.71 -16.01
C ARG A 372 17.90 24.91 -15.05
N TYR A 373 17.50 23.85 -14.36
CA TYR A 373 16.39 23.89 -13.42
C TYR A 373 16.80 24.54 -12.09
N ARG A 374 15.98 25.47 -11.58
CA ARG A 374 16.13 26.03 -10.22
C ARG A 374 14.77 26.24 -9.57
N GLU A 375 14.52 25.56 -8.46
CA GLU A 375 13.33 25.85 -7.64
C GLU A 375 13.37 27.29 -7.08
N LEU A 376 12.21 27.95 -7.01
CA LEU A 376 12.08 29.33 -6.49
C LEU A 376 11.14 29.43 -5.28
N LEU A 377 10.05 28.66 -5.28
CA LEU A 377 9.03 28.64 -4.22
C LEU A 377 8.33 27.28 -4.20
N LEU A 378 8.07 26.77 -3.00
CA LEU A 378 7.30 25.56 -2.78
C LEU A 378 6.44 25.67 -1.53
N THR A 379 5.15 25.40 -1.68
CA THR A 379 4.19 25.12 -0.60
C THR A 379 3.48 23.80 -0.92
N ASN A 380 2.52 23.35 -0.10
CA ASN A 380 1.67 22.21 -0.47
C ASN A 380 0.91 22.48 -1.79
N ARG A 381 0.51 23.75 -2.01
CA ARG A 381 -0.48 24.15 -3.01
C ARG A 381 0.05 24.95 -4.18
N GLN A 382 1.20 25.61 -4.02
CA GLN A 382 1.85 26.42 -5.04
C GLN A 382 3.30 26.00 -5.22
N TYR A 383 3.72 25.95 -6.47
CA TYR A 383 5.07 25.54 -6.85
C TYR A 383 5.57 26.44 -7.97
N ALA A 384 6.77 26.98 -7.79
CA ALA A 384 7.41 27.82 -8.80
C ALA A 384 8.89 27.51 -8.94
N PHE A 385 9.36 27.50 -10.18
CA PHE A 385 10.74 27.23 -10.56
C PHE A 385 11.16 28.06 -11.77
N ALA A 386 12.45 28.12 -12.04
CA ALA A 386 13.03 28.69 -13.24
C ALA A 386 13.68 27.60 -14.11
N ARG A 387 13.62 27.79 -15.43
CA ARG A 387 14.54 27.22 -16.41
C ARG A 387 15.46 28.33 -16.89
N ILE A 388 16.77 28.19 -16.67
CA ILE A 388 17.75 29.27 -16.76
C ILE A 388 18.75 28.98 -17.88
N GLY A 389 18.83 29.88 -18.88
CA GLY A 389 19.86 29.90 -19.91
C GLY A 389 20.86 31.04 -19.68
N ASP A 390 21.73 31.28 -20.67
CA ASP A 390 22.81 32.28 -20.57
C ASP A 390 22.32 33.74 -20.74
N GLN A 391 21.25 33.95 -21.51
CA GLN A 391 20.72 35.28 -21.87
C GLN A 391 19.26 35.50 -21.50
N GLU A 392 18.54 34.42 -21.16
CA GLU A 392 17.12 34.41 -20.84
C GLU A 392 16.80 33.35 -19.78
N ALA A 393 15.68 33.51 -19.07
CA ALA A 393 15.14 32.49 -18.18
C ALA A 393 13.61 32.49 -18.24
N VAL A 394 13.01 31.31 -18.12
CA VAL A 394 11.55 31.15 -17.98
C VAL A 394 11.23 30.76 -16.55
N VAL A 395 10.36 31.52 -15.89
CA VAL A 395 9.83 31.25 -14.55
C VAL A 395 8.41 30.71 -14.66
N VAL A 396 8.19 29.51 -14.16
CA VAL A 396 6.87 28.86 -14.13
C VAL A 396 6.34 28.89 -12.71
N ALA A 397 5.05 29.15 -12.56
CA ALA A 397 4.35 29.07 -11.28
C ALA A 397 2.97 28.41 -11.48
N VAL A 398 2.63 27.44 -10.62
CA VAL A 398 1.37 26.69 -10.67
C VAL A 398 0.68 26.69 -9.31
N ASN A 399 -0.65 26.61 -9.32
CA ASN A 399 -1.52 26.56 -8.15
C ASN A 399 -2.51 25.40 -8.30
N ASN A 400 -2.42 24.39 -7.43
CA ASN A 400 -3.43 23.34 -7.35
C ASN A 400 -4.59 23.69 -6.39
N ASP A 401 -4.62 24.87 -5.78
CA ASP A 401 -5.74 25.23 -4.91
C ASP A 401 -6.97 25.68 -5.70
N SER A 402 -8.15 25.31 -5.20
CA SER A 402 -9.47 25.80 -5.61
C SER A 402 -9.67 27.32 -5.42
N GLN A 403 -8.75 27.98 -4.72
CA GLN A 403 -8.71 29.44 -4.52
C GLN A 403 -7.52 30.08 -5.23
N PRO A 404 -7.64 31.32 -5.73
CA PRO A 404 -6.49 32.10 -6.21
C PRO A 404 -5.44 32.32 -5.11
N ALA A 405 -4.18 32.41 -5.51
CA ALA A 405 -3.05 32.61 -4.60
C ALA A 405 -2.18 33.80 -5.01
N GLU A 406 -1.84 34.66 -4.06
CA GLU A 406 -0.88 35.77 -4.24
C GLU A 406 0.51 35.34 -3.76
N LEU A 407 1.52 35.45 -4.62
CA LEU A 407 2.87 34.96 -4.37
C LEU A 407 3.92 36.05 -4.62
N TRP A 408 4.96 36.07 -3.79
CA TRP A 408 6.19 36.85 -4.01
C TRP A 408 7.33 35.89 -4.36
N ILE A 409 7.65 35.78 -5.65
CA ILE A 409 8.60 34.79 -6.18
C ILE A 409 9.94 35.48 -6.40
N ARG A 410 11.02 34.98 -5.78
CA ARG A 410 12.38 35.50 -5.99
C ARG A 410 12.96 34.95 -7.30
N ILE A 411 13.03 35.78 -8.32
CA ILE A 411 13.40 35.37 -9.68
C ILE A 411 14.93 35.42 -9.92
N PRO A 412 15.46 34.77 -10.98
CA PRO A 412 16.85 34.94 -11.41
C PRO A 412 17.15 36.39 -11.80
N ASP A 413 18.41 36.83 -11.65
CA ASP A 413 18.83 38.18 -12.04
C ASP A 413 19.30 38.20 -13.49
N ILE A 414 18.34 38.03 -14.40
CA ILE A 414 18.54 38.01 -15.85
C ILE A 414 17.58 39.03 -16.47
N GLY A 415 18.14 40.05 -17.12
CA GLY A 415 17.36 41.07 -17.80
C GLY A 415 16.57 42.02 -16.90
N ASP A 416 16.04 43.07 -17.54
CA ASP A 416 15.25 44.13 -16.90
C ASP A 416 13.74 44.03 -17.21
N THR A 417 13.36 43.20 -18.19
CA THR A 417 11.97 43.03 -18.64
C THR A 417 11.43 41.66 -18.21
N VAL A 418 10.21 41.62 -17.67
CA VAL A 418 9.47 40.39 -17.39
C VAL A 418 8.14 40.42 -18.14
N VAL A 419 7.83 39.37 -18.89
CA VAL A 419 6.59 39.23 -19.67
C VAL A 419 5.91 37.92 -19.31
N ASP A 420 4.62 37.96 -19.00
CA ASP A 420 3.81 36.73 -18.90
C ASP A 420 3.51 36.21 -20.30
N LEU A 421 4.01 35.02 -20.63
CA LEU A 421 3.82 34.36 -21.91
C LEU A 421 2.39 33.82 -22.10
N LEU A 422 1.57 33.73 -21.04
CA LEU A 422 0.18 33.32 -21.12
C LEU A 422 -0.79 34.49 -21.34
N SER A 423 -0.55 35.68 -20.77
CA SER A 423 -1.37 36.88 -21.04
C SER A 423 -0.79 37.82 -22.11
N LEU A 424 0.53 37.80 -22.32
CA LEU A 424 1.35 38.78 -23.05
C LEU A 424 1.45 40.15 -22.37
N ASP A 425 1.13 40.24 -21.07
CA ASP A 425 1.26 41.45 -20.27
C ASP A 425 2.70 41.60 -19.71
N GLU A 426 3.20 42.85 -19.69
CA GLU A 426 4.45 43.20 -19.01
C GLU A 426 4.23 43.29 -17.49
N VAL A 427 5.10 42.62 -16.73
CA VAL A 427 5.04 42.61 -15.25
C VAL A 427 6.29 43.26 -14.68
N LYS A 428 6.12 44.04 -13.60
CA LYS A 428 7.24 44.74 -12.96
C LYS A 428 7.96 43.84 -11.95
N LYS A 429 9.29 43.79 -12.06
CA LYS A 429 10.20 43.22 -11.06
C LYS A 429 10.40 44.24 -9.94
N GLU A 430 10.08 43.87 -8.70
CA GLU A 430 10.29 44.72 -7.52
C GLU A 430 11.38 44.08 -6.65
N GLN A 431 12.51 44.78 -6.46
CA GLN A 431 13.64 44.36 -5.60
C GLN A 431 14.17 42.92 -5.87
N GLY A 432 14.06 42.42 -7.10
CA GLY A 432 14.46 41.05 -7.46
C GLY A 432 13.39 39.97 -7.24
N GLN A 433 12.15 40.39 -6.98
CA GLN A 433 10.98 39.53 -6.85
C GLN A 433 9.92 39.88 -7.90
N LEU A 434 9.03 38.92 -8.15
CA LEU A 434 7.84 39.04 -8.97
C LEU A 434 6.61 38.83 -8.07
N HIS A 435 5.67 39.77 -8.10
CA HIS A 435 4.36 39.59 -7.48
C HIS A 435 3.43 38.91 -8.48
N VAL A 436 2.85 37.77 -8.10
CA VAL A 436 2.08 36.89 -8.99
C VAL A 436 0.75 36.51 -8.34
N THR A 437 -0.34 36.86 -9.01
CA THR A 437 -1.68 36.34 -8.71
C THR A 437 -1.95 35.10 -9.57
N LEU A 438 -1.86 33.91 -8.98
CA LEU A 438 -2.26 32.67 -9.67
C LEU A 438 -3.77 32.46 -9.53
N PRO A 439 -4.50 32.15 -10.62
CA PRO A 439 -5.89 31.70 -10.53
C PRO A 439 -6.03 30.41 -9.73
N ALA A 440 -7.25 30.11 -9.27
CA ALA A 440 -7.62 28.78 -8.81
C ALA A 440 -7.38 27.75 -9.91
N ASP A 441 -6.84 26.58 -9.55
CA ASP A 441 -6.50 25.50 -10.49
C ASP A 441 -5.62 25.98 -11.68
N GLY A 442 -4.77 26.99 -11.44
CA GLY A 442 -4.20 27.87 -12.47
C GLY A 442 -2.67 27.87 -12.55
N CYS A 443 -2.15 28.61 -13.53
CA CYS A 443 -0.72 28.70 -13.82
C CYS A 443 -0.32 30.06 -14.42
N ALA A 444 0.97 30.35 -14.38
CA ALA A 444 1.61 31.48 -15.07
C ALA A 444 3.01 31.07 -15.55
N VAL A 445 3.45 31.64 -16.69
CA VAL A 445 4.75 31.34 -17.31
C VAL A 445 5.38 32.65 -17.76
N TYR A 446 6.46 33.07 -17.10
CA TYR A 446 7.10 34.37 -17.32
C TYR A 446 8.45 34.23 -18.03
N LEU A 447 8.72 35.09 -19.00
CA LEU A 447 10.04 35.24 -19.62
C LEU A 447 10.79 36.43 -19.04
N LEU A 448 12.06 36.19 -18.70
CA LEU A 448 13.05 37.18 -18.28
C LEU A 448 14.09 37.33 -19.38
N ASN A 449 14.27 38.52 -19.96
CA ASN A 449 15.27 38.74 -21.00
C ASN A 449 15.82 40.18 -21.05
N GLN A 450 16.88 40.38 -21.85
CA GLN A 450 17.55 41.67 -22.03
C GLN A 450 16.92 42.56 -23.12
N GLY A 451 15.76 42.20 -23.69
CA GLY A 451 15.17 42.86 -24.84
C GLY A 451 13.71 43.29 -24.61
N GLY A 452 13.48 44.60 -24.53
CA GLY A 452 12.15 45.18 -24.28
C GLY A 452 11.06 44.77 -25.28
N SER A 453 9.81 44.94 -24.86
CA SER A 453 8.61 44.37 -25.50
C SER A 453 8.38 44.71 -26.98
N GLU A 454 8.96 45.79 -27.51
CA GLU A 454 8.94 46.10 -28.95
C GLU A 454 9.58 45.00 -29.82
N ALA A 455 10.60 44.29 -29.31
CA ALA A 455 11.24 43.19 -30.04
C ALA A 455 10.33 41.94 -30.08
N MET A 456 9.62 41.65 -28.98
CA MET A 456 8.66 40.54 -28.92
C MET A 456 7.41 40.80 -29.78
N ARG A 457 6.84 42.02 -29.70
CA ARG A 457 5.70 42.40 -30.55
C ARG A 457 6.04 42.31 -32.04
N LYS A 458 7.29 42.60 -32.44
CA LYS A 458 7.76 42.38 -33.82
C LYS A 458 7.97 40.91 -34.19
N LYS A 459 8.37 40.03 -33.25
CA LYS A 459 8.40 38.58 -33.48
C LYS A 459 7.00 37.99 -33.69
N GLN A 460 6.00 38.42 -32.91
CA GLN A 460 4.63 37.89 -32.99
C GLN A 460 3.76 38.51 -34.09
N ALA A 461 3.98 39.78 -34.48
CA ALA A 461 3.18 40.46 -35.51
C ALA A 461 3.27 39.84 -36.93
N GLY A 462 4.15 38.84 -37.14
CA GLY A 462 4.22 38.05 -38.37
C GLY A 462 3.36 36.77 -38.36
N LYS A 463 2.62 36.48 -37.30
CA LYS A 463 1.78 35.28 -37.15
C LYS A 463 0.36 35.67 -36.70
N THR A 464 -0.61 34.82 -37.04
CA THR A 464 -2.06 35.02 -36.83
C THR A 464 -2.39 35.34 -35.38
N GLU A 465 -3.29 36.30 -35.12
CA GLU A 465 -3.67 36.67 -33.75
C GLU A 465 -4.17 35.45 -32.95
N PRO A 466 -3.53 35.09 -31.82
CA PRO A 466 -4.05 34.04 -30.95
C PRO A 466 -5.35 34.52 -30.28
N LYS A 467 -6.37 33.66 -30.27
CA LYS A 467 -7.60 33.91 -29.50
C LYS A 467 -7.24 34.15 -28.03
N LYS A 468 -7.90 35.10 -27.36
CA LYS A 468 -7.74 35.32 -25.92
C LYS A 468 -8.25 34.11 -25.13
N VAL A 469 -7.35 33.20 -24.78
CA VAL A 469 -7.58 32.13 -23.81
C VAL A 469 -7.39 32.70 -22.40
N THR A 470 -8.50 33.02 -21.73
CA THR A 470 -8.52 33.27 -20.28
C THR A 470 -8.55 31.94 -19.55
N ALA A 471 -7.55 31.63 -18.73
CA ALA A 471 -7.42 30.38 -17.95
C ALA A 471 -8.48 30.20 -16.83
N ALA A 472 -9.57 30.95 -16.88
CA ALA A 472 -10.75 30.83 -16.04
C ALA A 472 -11.98 31.36 -16.80
N ALA A 473 -12.41 30.66 -17.86
CA ALA A 473 -13.72 30.91 -18.44
C ALA A 473 -14.80 30.46 -17.46
N GLU A 474 -15.73 31.36 -17.11
CA GLU A 474 -16.86 31.01 -16.24
C GLU A 474 -17.65 29.84 -16.83
N LEU A 475 -17.66 28.70 -16.12
CA LEU A 475 -18.62 27.61 -16.33
C LEU A 475 -20.04 28.12 -16.04
N LYS A 476 -20.65 28.76 -17.05
CA LYS A 476 -22.07 29.13 -17.01
C LYS A 476 -22.88 27.87 -16.75
N LYS A 477 -23.75 27.93 -15.74
CA LYS A 477 -24.71 26.86 -15.43
C LYS A 477 -25.41 26.40 -16.71
N VAL A 478 -25.14 25.17 -17.14
CA VAL A 478 -25.92 24.51 -18.19
C VAL A 478 -27.30 24.21 -17.61
N THR A 479 -28.23 25.11 -17.85
CA THR A 479 -29.67 24.84 -17.71
C THR A 479 -30.08 23.79 -18.72
N ALA A 480 -30.95 22.86 -18.32
CA ALA A 480 -31.45 21.78 -19.17
C ALA A 480 -31.94 22.29 -20.54
N ALA A 481 -31.55 21.57 -21.61
CA ALA A 481 -32.00 21.85 -22.96
C ALA A 481 -33.53 21.60 -23.12
N PRO A 482 -34.23 22.37 -23.96
CA PRO A 482 -35.68 22.26 -24.12
C PRO A 482 -36.10 21.06 -24.99
N GLU A 483 -37.30 20.53 -24.74
CA GLU A 483 -37.90 19.45 -25.54
C GLU A 483 -38.16 19.87 -27.01
N PRO A 484 -37.95 18.97 -27.99
CA PRO A 484 -38.22 19.24 -29.40
C PRO A 484 -39.71 19.23 -29.74
N LYS A 485 -40.14 20.17 -30.61
CA LYS A 485 -41.51 20.21 -31.15
C LYS A 485 -41.73 19.14 -32.23
N LYS A 486 -42.94 18.55 -32.23
CA LYS A 486 -43.39 17.47 -33.12
C LYS A 486 -43.53 17.85 -34.60
N VAL A 487 -43.28 16.87 -35.46
CA VAL A 487 -43.98 16.67 -36.75
C VAL A 487 -44.52 15.23 -36.81
N THR A 488 -45.75 15.09 -37.32
CA THR A 488 -46.63 13.90 -37.55
C THR A 488 -45.97 12.53 -37.83
N ALA A 489 -46.29 11.43 -37.11
CA ALA A 489 -47.47 10.51 -37.21
C ALA A 489 -47.21 9.28 -38.14
N ALA A 490 -47.62 8.01 -37.92
CA ALA A 490 -48.27 7.20 -36.84
C ALA A 490 -48.14 5.68 -37.26
N PRO A 491 -48.72 4.63 -36.58
CA PRO A 491 -49.38 4.52 -35.28
C PRO A 491 -48.93 3.35 -34.34
N GLU A 492 -49.42 3.43 -33.10
CA GLU A 492 -49.48 2.48 -31.95
C GLU A 492 -50.20 1.12 -32.25
N PRO A 493 -50.08 0.05 -31.41
CA PRO A 493 -50.68 -0.05 -30.03
C PRO A 493 -49.91 -0.92 -28.98
N LYS A 494 -50.22 -1.01 -27.68
CA LYS A 494 -50.97 -0.23 -26.62
C LYS A 494 -50.49 -0.82 -25.25
N LYS A 495 -50.05 -0.04 -24.26
CA LYS A 495 -50.79 0.62 -23.15
C LYS A 495 -51.61 -0.27 -22.19
N VAL A 496 -51.45 0.02 -20.88
CA VAL A 496 -52.42 0.11 -19.74
C VAL A 496 -51.62 -0.10 -18.42
N THR A 497 -51.62 0.70 -17.35
CA THR A 497 -52.18 2.05 -17.00
C THR A 497 -51.29 2.72 -15.92
N ALA A 498 -51.67 3.88 -15.35
CA ALA A 498 -50.93 4.64 -14.32
C ALA A 498 -51.84 5.30 -13.26
N ALA A 499 -51.27 5.79 -12.14
CA ALA A 499 -51.76 6.85 -11.22
C ALA A 499 -50.72 7.07 -10.08
N ALA A 500 -50.58 8.21 -9.36
CA ALA A 500 -50.90 9.63 -9.59
C ALA A 500 -50.15 10.52 -8.55
N GLU A 501 -50.18 11.86 -8.73
CA GLU A 501 -49.38 12.93 -8.06
C GLU A 501 -49.82 13.30 -6.61
N PRO A 502 -49.05 14.10 -5.81
CA PRO A 502 -49.19 15.58 -5.86
C PRO A 502 -48.00 16.51 -5.46
N LYS A 503 -47.80 17.56 -6.29
CA LYS A 503 -47.53 19.02 -6.04
C LYS A 503 -46.51 19.62 -5.01
N LYS A 504 -45.90 20.74 -5.47
CA LYS A 504 -44.99 21.71 -4.80
C LYS A 504 -45.69 22.86 -4.02
N VAL A 505 -44.93 23.53 -3.13
CA VAL A 505 -45.11 24.94 -2.68
C VAL A 505 -43.72 25.64 -2.60
N THR A 506 -43.66 26.98 -2.71
CA THR A 506 -42.42 27.77 -2.91
C THR A 506 -42.21 28.96 -1.94
N ALA A 507 -40.96 29.09 -1.44
CA ALA A 507 -40.14 30.30 -1.14
C ALA A 507 -40.67 31.55 -0.38
N ALA A 508 -39.85 32.07 0.57
CA ALA A 508 -39.44 33.51 0.65
C ALA A 508 -38.39 33.87 1.75
N SER A 509 -37.44 34.77 1.41
CA SER A 509 -36.73 35.81 2.23
C SER A 509 -35.95 35.49 3.54
N GLY A 510 -34.71 36.02 3.67
CA GLY A 510 -33.90 36.07 4.91
C GLY A 510 -33.82 37.46 5.58
N PRO A 511 -32.88 37.72 6.53
CA PRO A 511 -32.11 38.98 6.44
C PRO A 511 -30.64 39.02 6.99
N LYS A 512 -29.90 39.97 6.41
CA LYS A 512 -28.67 40.74 6.78
C LYS A 512 -27.99 40.66 8.18
N LYS A 513 -26.67 40.40 8.15
CA LYS A 513 -25.51 41.30 8.49
C LYS A 513 -25.35 41.99 9.88
N VAL A 514 -24.29 41.62 10.63
CA VAL A 514 -23.55 42.39 11.68
C VAL A 514 -22.08 41.86 11.70
N THR A 515 -21.08 42.50 11.07
CA THR A 515 -20.02 43.41 11.62
C THR A 515 -19.13 42.90 12.76
N ALA A 516 -17.81 43.19 12.66
CA ALA A 516 -16.72 42.58 13.44
C ALA A 516 -16.03 43.53 14.45
N ALA A 517 -15.33 42.94 15.44
CA ALA A 517 -14.26 43.47 16.31
C ALA A 517 -13.90 42.39 17.36
N ALA A 518 -12.72 42.28 18.01
CA ALA A 518 -11.35 42.76 17.79
C ALA A 518 -10.39 41.92 18.71
N GLU A 519 -9.08 42.09 18.60
CA GLU A 519 -8.06 41.37 19.40
C GLU A 519 -8.15 41.59 20.93
N PRO A 520 -7.63 40.65 21.76
CA PRO A 520 -7.20 40.92 23.13
C PRO A 520 -5.67 40.81 23.33
N LYS A 521 -5.06 41.81 23.99
CA LYS A 521 -3.67 41.75 24.51
C LYS A 521 -3.63 41.32 25.99
N LYS A 522 -2.49 40.74 26.40
CA LYS A 522 -2.10 40.35 27.77
C LYS A 522 -2.45 41.36 28.87
N VAL A 523 -2.93 40.88 30.04
CA VAL A 523 -2.63 41.45 31.38
C VAL A 523 -2.51 40.34 32.46
N THR A 524 -1.55 40.57 33.37
CA THR A 524 -1.03 39.91 34.61
C THR A 524 -1.86 38.96 35.51
N ALA A 525 -1.17 38.35 36.50
CA ALA A 525 -1.59 37.25 37.38
C ALA A 525 -1.77 37.61 38.88
N ALA A 526 -2.03 36.56 39.70
CA ALA A 526 -2.07 36.43 41.18
C ALA A 526 -3.45 36.59 41.87
N PRO A 527 -3.70 35.97 43.07
CA PRO A 527 -2.78 35.21 43.95
C PRO A 527 -3.25 33.80 44.42
N GLU A 528 -2.40 33.11 45.21
CA GLU A 528 -2.64 31.81 45.89
C GLU A 528 -3.73 31.84 46.98
N PRO A 529 -4.29 30.66 47.36
CA PRO A 529 -4.82 30.39 48.70
C PRO A 529 -3.89 29.45 49.51
N LYS A 530 -3.71 29.72 50.82
CA LYS A 530 -2.92 28.87 51.75
C LYS A 530 -3.76 28.25 52.88
N LYS A 531 -3.54 26.94 53.07
CA LYS A 531 -3.61 26.10 54.29
C LYS A 531 -4.81 26.22 55.26
N VAL A 532 -5.43 25.07 55.50
CA VAL A 532 -5.82 24.57 56.84
C VAL A 532 -5.29 23.13 57.00
N THR A 533 -4.99 22.67 58.22
CA THR A 533 -4.15 21.49 58.51
C THR A 533 -4.83 20.34 59.26
N ALA A 534 -4.61 19.11 58.75
CA ALA A 534 -4.33 17.83 59.42
C ALA A 534 -5.16 17.28 60.61
N ALA A 535 -5.62 16.02 60.46
CA ALA A 535 -5.73 14.98 61.50
C ALA A 535 -5.64 13.56 60.83
N PRO A 536 -5.31 12.45 61.56
CA PRO A 536 -4.53 11.35 60.97
C PRO A 536 -5.24 9.98 60.71
N GLU A 537 -4.45 9.02 60.20
CA GLU A 537 -4.72 7.63 59.80
C GLU A 537 -5.49 6.72 60.81
N PRO A 538 -6.05 5.60 60.30
CA PRO A 538 -5.89 4.31 60.98
C PRO A 538 -5.32 3.16 60.09
N LYS A 539 -4.85 2.12 60.77
CA LYS A 539 -4.01 1.01 60.25
C LYS A 539 -4.80 -0.24 59.81
N LYS A 540 -4.09 -1.11 59.06
CA LYS A 540 -4.34 -2.55 58.79
C LYS A 540 -5.30 -3.28 59.75
N VAL A 541 -6.18 -4.11 59.17
CA VAL A 541 -6.73 -5.33 59.81
C VAL A 541 -6.69 -6.50 58.80
N THR A 542 -6.50 -7.71 59.32
CA THR A 542 -6.22 -8.98 58.60
C THR A 542 -7.47 -9.82 58.28
N ALA A 543 -7.29 -10.87 57.47
CA ALA A 543 -8.33 -11.72 56.89
C ALA A 543 -8.88 -12.87 57.79
N ALA A 544 -9.84 -13.62 57.22
CA ALA A 544 -10.43 -14.94 57.58
C ALA A 544 -11.84 -14.94 58.24
N PRO A 545 -12.63 -16.05 58.16
CA PRO A 545 -12.72 -17.12 57.14
C PRO A 545 -14.19 -17.44 56.70
N GLU A 546 -14.39 -18.45 55.83
CA GLU A 546 -15.71 -19.01 55.45
C GLU A 546 -16.52 -19.62 56.62
N PRO A 547 -17.85 -19.75 56.47
CA PRO A 547 -18.57 -20.92 56.97
C PRO A 547 -19.52 -21.60 55.94
N LYS A 548 -19.68 -22.93 56.08
CA LYS A 548 -20.51 -23.80 55.23
C LYS A 548 -21.95 -23.97 55.75
N LYS A 549 -22.88 -24.30 54.83
CA LYS A 549 -24.14 -25.10 54.92
C LYS A 549 -24.93 -25.14 56.25
N VAL A 550 -26.27 -25.08 56.19
CA VAL A 550 -27.18 -26.19 56.60
C VAL A 550 -28.71 -25.87 56.46
N THR A 551 -29.44 -26.81 55.83
CA THR A 551 -30.90 -27.16 55.85
C THR A 551 -32.03 -26.13 55.70
N ALA A 552 -33.06 -26.54 54.95
CA ALA A 552 -34.42 -25.99 54.98
C ALA A 552 -35.48 -27.11 55.17
N ALA A 553 -36.44 -26.89 56.09
CA ALA A 553 -37.71 -27.60 56.30
C ALA A 553 -38.44 -26.88 57.47
N ALA A 554 -39.77 -26.67 57.54
CA ALA A 554 -40.89 -27.08 56.68
C ALA A 554 -42.12 -26.12 56.83
N GLU A 555 -43.24 -26.51 56.20
CA GLU A 555 -44.65 -26.16 56.53
C GLU A 555 -45.39 -25.00 55.79
N PRO A 556 -46.74 -25.09 55.57
CA PRO A 556 -47.20 -25.33 54.19
C PRO A 556 -48.51 -24.65 53.70
N LYS A 557 -48.89 -24.99 52.45
CA LYS A 557 -50.22 -24.95 51.78
C LYS A 557 -50.80 -23.60 51.32
N LYS A 558 -50.87 -23.46 49.99
CA LYS A 558 -52.14 -23.31 49.24
C LYS A 558 -52.11 -24.08 47.92
N LYS A 559 -53.26 -24.62 47.51
CA LYS A 559 -53.57 -25.28 46.22
C LYS A 559 -54.95 -24.73 45.77
N PRO A 560 -55.36 -24.86 44.49
CA PRO A 560 -54.56 -24.98 43.27
C PRO A 560 -55.01 -24.00 42.16
N ALA A 561 -54.18 -23.81 41.15
CA ALA A 561 -54.60 -23.39 39.80
C ALA A 561 -53.91 -24.31 38.77
N GLY A 562 -54.46 -24.41 37.56
CA GLY A 562 -54.20 -25.51 36.62
C GLY A 562 -52.73 -25.72 36.24
N LYS A 563 -52.35 -26.99 36.00
CA LYS A 563 -51.10 -27.33 35.34
C LYS A 563 -51.07 -26.75 33.92
N VAL A 564 -50.24 -25.74 33.70
CA VAL A 564 -49.62 -25.52 32.38
C VAL A 564 -48.55 -26.60 32.22
N PRO A 565 -48.41 -27.26 31.06
CA PRO A 565 -47.31 -28.20 30.84
C PRO A 565 -45.97 -27.45 30.90
N GLU A 566 -45.04 -27.96 31.70
CA GLU A 566 -43.66 -27.44 31.71
C GLU A 566 -43.06 -27.61 30.32
N LYS A 567 -42.79 -26.50 29.63
CA LYS A 567 -41.77 -26.46 28.58
C LYS A 567 -40.46 -26.92 29.23
N GLY A 568 -39.80 -27.92 28.63
CA GLY A 568 -38.39 -28.18 28.95
C GLY A 568 -37.53 -26.95 28.65
N PRO A 569 -36.31 -26.83 29.22
CA PRO A 569 -35.46 -25.67 29.01
C PRO A 569 -35.23 -25.44 27.51
N GLU A 570 -35.48 -24.21 27.07
CA GLU A 570 -35.21 -23.77 25.70
C GLU A 570 -33.71 -23.51 25.54
N PHE A 571 -33.17 -23.75 24.35
CA PHE A 571 -31.73 -23.67 24.12
C PHE A 571 -31.28 -22.21 23.97
N ILE A 572 -31.96 -21.43 23.12
CA ILE A 572 -31.98 -19.97 23.17
C ILE A 572 -33.14 -19.55 24.08
N GLY A 573 -32.85 -19.10 25.30
CA GLY A 573 -33.86 -18.62 26.25
C GLY A 573 -34.07 -17.11 26.21
N ASP A 574 -35.09 -16.61 26.92
CA ASP A 574 -35.40 -15.17 27.04
C ASP A 574 -34.19 -14.33 27.50
N LEU A 575 -33.35 -14.88 28.39
CA LEU A 575 -32.14 -14.21 28.86
C LEU A 575 -31.05 -14.13 27.78
N ASP A 576 -30.88 -15.18 26.97
CA ASP A 576 -29.92 -15.17 25.87
C ASP A 576 -30.29 -14.10 24.84
N GLN A 577 -31.58 -14.04 24.46
CA GLN A 577 -32.12 -13.00 23.59
C GLN A 577 -31.88 -11.61 24.18
N TYR A 578 -32.28 -11.39 25.44
CA TYR A 578 -32.11 -10.09 26.10
C TYR A 578 -30.65 -9.62 26.16
N LEU A 579 -29.70 -10.50 26.48
CA LEU A 579 -28.29 -10.11 26.56
C LEU A 579 -27.68 -9.81 25.17
N PHE A 580 -28.12 -10.54 24.14
CA PHE A 580 -27.67 -10.35 22.76
C PHE A 580 -28.19 -9.03 22.17
N ASP A 581 -29.48 -8.73 22.33
CA ASP A 581 -30.11 -7.45 21.95
C ASP A 581 -29.47 -6.23 22.64
N LYS A 582 -28.79 -6.46 23.79
CA LYS A 582 -28.04 -5.43 24.54
C LYS A 582 -26.55 -5.41 24.25
N GLY A 583 -26.04 -6.32 23.42
CA GLY A 583 -24.63 -6.37 23.03
C GLY A 583 -23.68 -6.82 24.14
N VAL A 584 -24.18 -7.57 25.13
CA VAL A 584 -23.45 -7.96 26.35
C VAL A 584 -23.52 -9.46 26.64
N HIS A 585 -23.95 -10.28 25.67
CA HIS A 585 -23.88 -11.74 25.76
C HIS A 585 -22.48 -12.22 25.38
N TYR A 586 -21.52 -12.06 26.31
CA TYR A 586 -20.10 -12.27 26.05
C TYR A 586 -19.72 -13.72 25.69
N ASP A 587 -20.59 -14.68 25.94
CA ASP A 587 -20.44 -16.10 25.63
C ASP A 587 -21.51 -16.60 24.63
N ILE A 588 -22.09 -15.71 23.83
CA ILE A 588 -23.10 -16.02 22.79
C ILE A 588 -22.64 -17.09 21.79
N TYR A 589 -21.33 -17.24 21.57
CA TYR A 589 -20.76 -18.27 20.71
C TYR A 589 -20.96 -19.70 21.24
N LYS A 590 -21.39 -19.87 22.51
CA LYS A 590 -21.83 -21.16 23.09
C LYS A 590 -23.30 -21.47 22.78
N LYS A 591 -23.96 -20.61 22.00
CA LYS A 591 -25.39 -20.62 21.68
C LYS A 591 -25.63 -20.49 20.17
N LEU A 592 -25.13 -19.44 19.56
CA LEU A 592 -25.08 -19.31 18.09
C LEU A 592 -23.97 -20.20 17.52
N GLY A 593 -24.17 -20.71 16.31
CA GLY A 593 -23.34 -21.76 15.71
C GLY A 593 -24.01 -23.13 15.74
N ALA A 594 -23.21 -24.18 15.55
CA ALA A 594 -23.63 -25.58 15.63
C ALA A 594 -23.02 -26.28 16.87
N HIS A 595 -23.87 -26.70 17.81
CA HIS A 595 -23.48 -27.18 19.14
C HIS A 595 -24.03 -28.58 19.46
N PRO A 596 -23.17 -29.55 19.86
CA PRO A 596 -23.63 -30.82 20.42
C PRO A 596 -24.52 -30.60 21.65
N SER A 597 -25.72 -31.17 21.65
CA SER A 597 -26.72 -30.92 22.69
C SER A 597 -27.61 -32.13 22.96
N THR A 598 -28.46 -32.01 23.98
CA THR A 598 -29.50 -33.01 24.28
C THR A 598 -30.85 -32.30 24.43
N TYR A 599 -31.71 -32.45 23.43
CA TYR A 599 -33.05 -31.85 23.42
C TYR A 599 -34.11 -32.92 23.62
N LYS A 600 -35.03 -32.70 24.58
CA LYS A 600 -36.10 -33.65 24.95
C LYS A 600 -35.62 -35.11 25.16
N GLY A 601 -34.40 -35.27 25.67
CA GLY A 601 -33.78 -36.58 25.96
C GLY A 601 -33.11 -37.27 24.76
N ARG A 602 -33.06 -36.64 23.59
CA ARG A 602 -32.34 -37.14 22.40
C ARG A 602 -31.04 -36.36 22.19
N LYS A 603 -29.98 -37.04 21.75
CA LYS A 603 -28.71 -36.41 21.37
C LYS A 603 -28.75 -35.96 19.92
N GLY A 604 -28.03 -34.89 19.60
CA GLY A 604 -27.96 -34.33 18.26
C GLY A 604 -27.22 -32.99 18.30
N ILE A 605 -27.35 -32.23 17.22
CA ILE A 605 -26.74 -30.89 17.09
C ILE A 605 -27.85 -29.84 17.13
N HIS A 606 -27.63 -28.79 17.92
CA HIS A 606 -28.45 -27.58 17.90
C HIS A 606 -27.77 -26.56 17.00
N PHE A 607 -28.53 -25.94 16.10
CA PHE A 607 -28.06 -24.90 15.20
C PHE A 607 -28.80 -23.61 15.53
N ALA A 608 -28.08 -22.50 15.64
CA ALA A 608 -28.72 -21.20 15.79
C ALA A 608 -27.94 -20.08 15.06
N VAL A 609 -28.67 -19.22 14.35
CA VAL A 609 -28.10 -18.15 13.53
C VAL A 609 -28.93 -16.87 13.61
N TRP A 610 -28.26 -15.71 13.70
CA TRP A 610 -28.92 -14.41 13.64
C TRP A 610 -29.15 -13.99 12.19
N ALA A 611 -30.43 -13.84 11.82
CA ALA A 611 -30.86 -13.41 10.48
C ALA A 611 -32.23 -12.69 10.58
N PRO A 612 -32.28 -11.53 11.25
CA PRO A 612 -33.54 -10.93 11.72
C PRO A 612 -34.48 -10.51 10.59
N HIS A 613 -33.95 -10.20 9.40
CA HIS A 613 -34.73 -9.75 8.24
C HIS A 613 -35.10 -10.88 7.27
N ALA A 614 -34.59 -12.10 7.45
CA ALA A 614 -34.93 -13.26 6.63
C ALA A 614 -36.46 -13.53 6.63
N ALA A 615 -36.98 -13.98 5.49
CA ALA A 615 -38.36 -14.46 5.36
C ALA A 615 -38.48 -15.91 5.87
N ALA A 616 -37.48 -16.75 5.60
CA ALA A 616 -37.33 -18.09 6.15
C ALA A 616 -35.85 -18.51 6.16
N VAL A 617 -35.48 -19.42 7.06
CA VAL A 617 -34.16 -20.09 7.05
C VAL A 617 -34.36 -21.60 7.08
N THR A 618 -33.66 -22.31 6.19
CA THR A 618 -33.58 -23.78 6.16
C THR A 618 -32.13 -24.20 6.41
N LEU A 619 -31.93 -25.22 7.23
CA LEU A 619 -30.63 -25.85 7.42
C LEU A 619 -30.39 -26.93 6.35
N ILE A 620 -29.24 -26.86 5.68
CA ILE A 620 -28.82 -27.85 4.67
C ILE A 620 -27.44 -28.42 5.01
N GLY A 621 -27.20 -29.69 4.70
CA GLY A 621 -25.91 -30.34 4.95
C GLY A 621 -25.92 -31.82 4.63
N GLU A 622 -24.81 -32.51 4.94
CA GLU A 622 -24.65 -33.93 4.58
C GLU A 622 -25.72 -34.83 5.22
N PHE A 623 -26.10 -34.55 6.47
CA PHE A 623 -27.14 -35.28 7.21
C PHE A 623 -28.55 -35.19 6.60
N ASN A 624 -28.79 -34.31 5.62
CA ASN A 624 -30.03 -34.27 4.84
C ASN A 624 -29.82 -34.36 3.32
N GLY A 625 -28.60 -34.71 2.87
CA GLY A 625 -28.25 -34.78 1.45
C GLY A 625 -28.33 -33.43 0.75
N TRP A 626 -28.02 -32.34 1.46
CA TRP A 626 -28.11 -30.95 0.98
C TRP A 626 -29.52 -30.52 0.53
N ASN A 627 -30.58 -31.13 1.08
CA ASN A 627 -31.95 -30.87 0.67
C ASN A 627 -32.52 -29.56 1.24
N GLU A 628 -32.84 -28.63 0.34
CA GLU A 628 -33.31 -27.25 0.61
C GLU A 628 -34.66 -27.11 1.33
N SER A 629 -35.43 -28.19 1.53
CA SER A 629 -36.81 -28.12 2.03
C SER A 629 -37.05 -28.92 3.31
N ASN A 630 -36.08 -29.74 3.76
CA ASN A 630 -36.34 -30.77 4.76
C ASN A 630 -36.24 -30.30 6.23
N ILE A 631 -35.49 -29.23 6.53
CA ILE A 631 -35.21 -28.79 7.91
C ILE A 631 -35.36 -27.27 8.06
N PRO A 632 -36.60 -26.74 8.01
CA PRO A 632 -36.85 -25.33 8.32
C PRO A 632 -36.50 -25.02 9.79
N MET A 633 -36.05 -23.79 10.04
CA MET A 633 -35.68 -23.29 11.38
C MET A 633 -36.81 -22.44 11.98
N GLU A 634 -36.89 -22.40 13.31
CA GLU A 634 -37.86 -21.59 14.06
C GLU A 634 -37.24 -20.23 14.41
N LYS A 635 -37.88 -19.13 13.97
CA LYS A 635 -37.47 -17.77 14.36
C LYS A 635 -37.92 -17.45 15.79
N LYS A 636 -36.98 -17.04 16.64
CA LYS A 636 -37.24 -16.44 17.95
C LYS A 636 -37.39 -14.94 17.82
N GLU A 637 -38.41 -14.42 18.49
CA GLU A 637 -38.71 -12.99 18.58
C GLU A 637 -38.59 -12.58 20.05
N PRO A 638 -38.00 -11.42 20.37
CA PRO A 638 -37.71 -10.31 19.46
C PRO A 638 -36.32 -10.31 18.79
N SER A 639 -35.41 -11.23 19.13
CA SER A 639 -33.99 -11.12 18.72
C SER A 639 -33.73 -11.43 17.24
N GLY A 640 -34.63 -12.13 16.57
CA GLY A 640 -34.46 -12.58 15.19
C GLY A 640 -33.43 -13.70 14.99
N ILE A 641 -33.11 -14.42 16.06
CA ILE A 641 -32.33 -15.66 16.00
C ILE A 641 -33.21 -16.80 15.49
N TRP A 642 -32.74 -17.54 14.49
CA TRP A 642 -33.37 -18.77 14.02
C TRP A 642 -32.69 -19.96 14.68
N GLU A 643 -33.46 -20.95 15.16
CA GLU A 643 -32.90 -22.19 15.72
C GLU A 643 -33.53 -23.48 15.18
N THR A 644 -32.80 -24.59 15.26
CA THR A 644 -33.35 -25.95 15.08
C THR A 644 -32.47 -27.01 15.76
N PHE A 645 -33.03 -28.19 16.03
CA PHE A 645 -32.31 -29.33 16.60
C PHE A 645 -32.41 -30.54 15.66
N VAL A 646 -31.26 -31.12 15.30
CA VAL A 646 -31.17 -32.25 14.35
C VAL A 646 -30.50 -33.45 15.04
N GLU A 647 -31.28 -34.52 15.23
CA GLU A 647 -30.82 -35.79 15.83
C GLU A 647 -29.89 -36.59 14.91
N SER A 648 -30.02 -36.45 13.58
CA SER A 648 -29.19 -37.14 12.59
C SER A 648 -27.86 -36.44 12.28
N ALA A 649 -27.66 -35.21 12.74
CA ALA A 649 -26.42 -34.45 12.54
C ALA A 649 -25.34 -34.90 13.54
N GLN A 650 -24.08 -34.89 13.11
CA GLN A 650 -22.93 -35.35 13.89
C GLN A 650 -21.71 -34.43 13.65
N PRO A 651 -20.77 -34.33 14.61
CA PRO A 651 -19.51 -33.65 14.39
C PRO A 651 -18.73 -34.21 13.19
N GLY A 652 -18.01 -33.34 12.49
CA GLY A 652 -17.31 -33.63 11.23
C GLY A 652 -18.16 -33.43 9.97
N GLN A 653 -19.49 -33.31 10.08
CA GLN A 653 -20.35 -33.12 8.91
C GLN A 653 -20.40 -31.66 8.43
N MET A 654 -20.50 -31.48 7.11
CA MET A 654 -20.64 -30.18 6.46
C MET A 654 -22.09 -29.67 6.42
N TYR A 655 -22.27 -28.36 6.60
CA TYR A 655 -23.56 -27.68 6.57
C TYR A 655 -23.47 -26.21 6.10
N LYS A 656 -24.62 -25.63 5.73
CA LYS A 656 -24.86 -24.21 5.43
C LYS A 656 -26.26 -23.79 5.87
N TYR A 657 -26.48 -22.49 5.99
CA TYR A 657 -27.82 -21.91 6.08
C TYR A 657 -28.30 -21.50 4.69
N LEU A 658 -29.47 -22.00 4.29
CA LEU A 658 -30.21 -21.51 3.13
C LEU A 658 -31.21 -20.45 3.61
N ILE A 659 -30.89 -19.19 3.32
CA ILE A 659 -31.70 -18.04 3.72
C ILE A 659 -32.58 -17.61 2.55
N TYR A 660 -33.88 -17.54 2.81
CA TYR A 660 -34.87 -16.94 1.92
C TYR A 660 -35.07 -15.48 2.34
N THR A 661 -34.75 -14.57 1.43
CA THR A 661 -34.86 -13.12 1.64
C THR A 661 -36.30 -12.63 1.40
N GLN A 662 -36.62 -11.40 1.84
CA GLN A 662 -37.92 -10.78 1.59
C GLN A 662 -38.22 -10.50 0.10
N ASP A 663 -37.17 -10.35 -0.73
CA ASP A 663 -37.30 -10.12 -2.18
C ASP A 663 -37.36 -11.41 -3.02
N GLY A 664 -37.24 -12.58 -2.38
CA GLY A 664 -37.33 -13.90 -3.01
C GLY A 664 -35.98 -14.49 -3.46
N ARG A 665 -34.85 -13.80 -3.30
CA ARG A 665 -33.51 -14.41 -3.44
C ARG A 665 -33.29 -15.53 -2.42
N LYS A 666 -32.58 -16.58 -2.85
CA LYS A 666 -31.97 -17.62 -2.01
C LYS A 666 -30.49 -17.31 -1.78
N LEU A 667 -30.03 -17.32 -0.54
CA LEU A 667 -28.63 -17.12 -0.17
C LEU A 667 -28.11 -18.37 0.54
N TYR A 668 -26.94 -18.87 0.14
CA TYR A 668 -26.28 -20.04 0.73
C TYR A 668 -25.11 -19.55 1.59
N LYS A 669 -25.34 -19.42 2.90
CA LYS A 669 -24.40 -18.82 3.84
C LYS A 669 -23.63 -19.88 4.63
N ALA A 670 -22.33 -19.62 4.83
CA ALA A 670 -21.59 -20.24 5.91
C ALA A 670 -22.14 -19.73 7.26
N ASP A 671 -21.97 -20.50 8.33
CA ASP A 671 -22.33 -20.08 9.68
C ASP A 671 -21.32 -19.03 10.19
N PRO A 672 -21.76 -17.81 10.55
CA PRO A 672 -20.89 -16.78 11.14
C PRO A 672 -20.17 -17.24 12.42
N TYR A 673 -20.76 -18.18 13.14
CA TYR A 673 -20.28 -18.77 14.40
C TYR A 673 -19.77 -20.21 14.21
N ALA A 674 -19.37 -20.59 12.99
CA ALA A 674 -18.74 -21.88 12.74
C ALA A 674 -17.44 -22.03 13.54
N ASN A 675 -17.32 -23.09 14.34
CA ASN A 675 -16.07 -23.47 15.02
C ASN A 675 -15.04 -24.10 14.07
N GLN A 676 -15.46 -24.54 12.88
CA GLN A 676 -14.60 -25.12 11.84
C GLN A 676 -15.21 -24.88 10.44
N ALA A 677 -14.36 -24.76 9.42
CA ALA A 677 -14.74 -24.58 8.03
C ALA A 677 -14.17 -25.67 7.11
N GLU A 678 -14.75 -25.78 5.92
CA GLU A 678 -14.25 -26.60 4.80
C GLU A 678 -12.95 -26.01 4.22
N TYR A 679 -12.07 -26.88 3.71
CA TYR A 679 -10.80 -26.46 3.08
C TYR A 679 -11.05 -25.64 1.81
N ARG A 680 -10.49 -24.43 1.73
CA ARG A 680 -10.65 -23.50 0.59
C ARG A 680 -10.19 -24.12 -0.75
N PRO A 681 -10.96 -24.01 -1.85
CA PRO A 681 -12.08 -23.08 -2.08
C PRO A 681 -13.45 -23.59 -1.63
N GLY A 682 -13.50 -24.64 -0.82
CA GLY A 682 -14.69 -25.00 -0.05
C GLY A 682 -15.20 -23.84 0.81
N THR A 683 -16.50 -23.85 1.10
CA THR A 683 -17.22 -22.75 1.77
C THR A 683 -18.30 -23.23 2.74
N ALA A 684 -18.43 -24.53 2.98
CA ALA A 684 -19.30 -25.08 4.01
C ALA A 684 -18.70 -24.86 5.41
N SER A 685 -19.57 -24.75 6.41
CA SER A 685 -19.19 -24.86 7.81
C SER A 685 -19.15 -26.33 8.19
N ILE A 686 -18.26 -26.70 9.11
CA ILE A 686 -18.15 -28.07 9.66
C ILE A 686 -18.62 -28.04 11.11
N ILE A 687 -19.43 -29.03 11.48
CA ILE A 687 -19.89 -29.19 12.87
C ILE A 687 -18.68 -29.65 13.71
N ALA A 688 -18.18 -28.80 14.59
CA ALA A 688 -17.07 -29.14 15.48
C ALA A 688 -17.49 -29.09 16.96
N ASP A 689 -17.11 -30.12 17.70
CA ASP A 689 -17.23 -30.19 19.16
C ASP A 689 -15.89 -29.77 19.76
N LEU A 690 -15.84 -28.65 20.49
CA LEU A 690 -14.63 -28.17 21.16
C LEU A 690 -14.40 -28.83 22.54
N SER A 691 -15.42 -29.50 23.09
CA SER A 691 -15.34 -30.12 24.43
C SER A 691 -14.27 -31.24 24.60
N PRO A 692 -13.77 -31.93 23.55
CA PRO A 692 -12.67 -32.89 23.70
C PRO A 692 -11.27 -32.25 23.87
N ILE A 693 -11.12 -30.93 23.63
CA ILE A 693 -9.84 -30.23 23.74
C ILE A 693 -9.30 -30.31 25.18
N LYS A 694 -8.02 -30.70 25.33
CA LYS A 694 -7.37 -30.91 26.64
C LYS A 694 -6.18 -29.99 26.85
N TRP A 695 -6.39 -28.95 27.63
CA TRP A 695 -5.37 -28.01 28.07
C TRP A 695 -4.51 -28.57 29.21
N THR A 696 -3.19 -28.36 29.12
CA THR A 696 -2.20 -28.73 30.16
C THR A 696 -1.39 -27.52 30.66
N ASP A 697 -1.68 -26.35 30.11
CA ASP A 697 -1.02 -25.06 30.32
C ASP A 697 -1.49 -24.29 31.56
N GLY A 698 -2.27 -24.87 32.48
CA GLY A 698 -2.80 -24.16 33.65
C GLY A 698 -1.76 -23.49 34.57
N ARG A 699 -0.46 -23.77 34.41
CA ARG A 699 0.63 -22.97 35.02
C ARG A 699 0.91 -21.67 34.27
N TRP A 700 0.83 -21.68 32.93
CA TRP A 700 0.91 -20.51 32.05
C TRP A 700 -0.28 -19.59 32.30
N MET A 701 -1.52 -20.07 32.21
CA MET A 701 -2.73 -19.23 32.42
C MET A 701 -2.77 -18.54 33.79
N ARG A 702 -2.24 -19.16 34.85
CA ARG A 702 -2.07 -18.48 36.15
C ARG A 702 -1.02 -17.37 36.11
N ARG A 703 0.10 -17.59 35.42
CA ARG A 703 1.14 -16.58 35.23
C ARG A 703 0.66 -15.43 34.34
N GLN A 704 -0.13 -15.73 33.31
CA GLN A 704 -0.75 -14.75 32.42
C GLN A 704 -1.60 -13.77 33.24
N ASN A 705 -2.47 -14.25 34.15
CA ASN A 705 -3.25 -13.36 35.02
C ASN A 705 -2.42 -12.42 35.93
N ASP A 706 -1.19 -12.83 36.30
CA ASP A 706 -0.24 -12.00 37.07
C ASP A 706 0.74 -11.21 36.18
N PHE A 707 0.60 -11.27 34.85
CA PHE A 707 1.58 -10.73 33.88
C PHE A 707 1.46 -9.21 33.73
N VAL A 708 2.52 -8.50 34.10
CA VAL A 708 2.64 -7.04 33.91
C VAL A 708 3.48 -6.75 32.66
N GLN A 709 2.83 -6.81 31.50
CA GLN A 709 3.41 -6.55 30.17
C GLN A 709 4.36 -5.33 30.12
N ASP A 710 3.99 -4.22 30.76
CA ASP A 710 4.77 -2.97 30.76
C ASP A 710 6.22 -3.20 31.27
N LYS A 711 6.38 -4.08 32.26
CA LYS A 711 7.64 -4.40 32.93
C LYS A 711 8.29 -5.70 32.44
N ALA A 712 7.71 -6.37 31.45
CA ALA A 712 8.19 -7.63 30.91
C ALA A 712 9.06 -7.43 29.66
N PRO A 713 10.01 -8.34 29.38
CA PRO A 713 10.61 -8.44 28.06
C PRO A 713 9.56 -8.98 27.09
N ILE A 714 9.17 -8.17 26.10
CA ILE A 714 8.30 -8.58 25.00
C ILE A 714 9.08 -8.38 23.70
N SER A 715 9.54 -9.49 23.14
CA SER A 715 10.07 -9.64 21.79
C SER A 715 9.20 -10.63 21.03
N ILE A 716 8.60 -10.13 19.95
CA ILE A 716 7.60 -10.79 19.11
C ILE A 716 8.26 -11.21 17.79
N TYR A 717 8.03 -12.46 17.40
CA TYR A 717 8.28 -12.96 16.06
C TYR A 717 6.95 -12.97 15.29
N GLU A 718 6.77 -12.07 14.33
CA GLU A 718 5.57 -12.04 13.49
C GLU A 718 5.72 -13.07 12.35
N CYS A 719 4.69 -13.90 12.12
CA CYS A 719 4.78 -15.11 11.31
C CYS A 719 3.47 -15.44 10.57
N HIS A 720 3.59 -15.74 9.27
CA HIS A 720 2.52 -16.33 8.46
C HIS A 720 2.83 -17.81 8.19
N ILE A 721 2.08 -18.71 8.84
CA ILE A 721 2.34 -20.16 8.87
C ILE A 721 2.50 -20.76 7.47
N GLY A 722 1.61 -20.39 6.52
CA GLY A 722 1.61 -20.93 5.16
C GLY A 722 2.85 -20.59 4.31
N SER A 723 3.70 -19.67 4.77
CA SER A 723 4.94 -19.27 4.08
C SER A 723 6.18 -19.31 4.98
N TRP A 724 6.06 -19.81 6.21
CA TRP A 724 7.22 -19.91 7.11
C TRP A 724 8.14 -21.06 6.66
N MET A 725 7.59 -22.28 6.56
CA MET A 725 8.20 -23.46 5.97
C MET A 725 7.16 -24.20 5.14
N ARG A 726 7.57 -24.87 4.07
CA ARG A 726 6.72 -25.80 3.31
C ARG A 726 7.38 -27.17 3.20
N HIS A 727 6.57 -28.22 3.16
CA HIS A 727 7.11 -29.56 2.94
C HIS A 727 7.50 -29.73 1.44
N PRO A 728 8.36 -30.68 1.07
CA PRO A 728 8.68 -30.95 -0.35
C PRO A 728 7.56 -31.78 -1.02
N HIS A 729 7.03 -31.33 -2.17
CA HIS A 729 5.85 -31.95 -2.82
C HIS A 729 6.00 -32.27 -4.32
N GLY A 730 5.03 -33.07 -4.81
CA GLY A 730 4.65 -33.14 -6.22
C GLY A 730 3.52 -32.17 -6.57
N GLU A 731 2.98 -32.28 -7.79
CA GLU A 731 2.25 -31.21 -8.50
C GLU A 731 0.88 -30.78 -7.94
N HIS A 732 0.36 -31.38 -6.85
CA HIS A 732 -1.04 -31.24 -6.43
C HIS A 732 -1.28 -31.03 -4.91
N GLU A 733 -0.26 -30.64 -4.12
CA GLU A 733 -0.42 -30.32 -2.70
C GLU A 733 0.14 -28.93 -2.37
N ASP A 734 -0.65 -28.08 -1.67
CA ASP A 734 -0.27 -26.71 -1.29
C ASP A 734 0.98 -26.63 -0.40
N GLY A 735 1.24 -27.72 0.34
CA GLY A 735 2.47 -27.99 1.07
C GLY A 735 2.66 -27.29 2.40
N PHE A 736 1.58 -26.75 2.96
CA PHE A 736 1.59 -26.13 4.29
C PHE A 736 1.92 -27.13 5.41
N TYR A 737 2.55 -26.63 6.46
CA TYR A 737 2.67 -27.35 7.72
C TYR A 737 1.32 -27.35 8.44
N ASN A 738 0.88 -28.53 8.91
CA ASN A 738 -0.21 -28.60 9.89
C ASN A 738 0.24 -27.97 11.23
N TYR A 739 -0.69 -27.35 11.97
CA TYR A 739 -0.46 -26.70 13.27
C TYR A 739 0.40 -27.54 14.22
N ARG A 740 0.23 -28.87 14.25
CA ARG A 740 1.05 -29.78 15.07
C ARG A 740 2.52 -29.79 14.65
N TYR A 741 2.82 -29.92 13.36
CA TYR A 741 4.22 -29.92 12.89
C TYR A 741 4.85 -28.54 13.07
N PHE A 742 4.10 -27.49 12.74
CA PHE A 742 4.53 -26.11 12.97
C PHE A 742 4.88 -25.88 14.44
N ALA A 743 4.04 -26.32 15.39
CA ALA A 743 4.24 -26.14 16.83
C ALA A 743 5.63 -26.58 17.33
N HIS A 744 6.12 -27.75 16.92
CA HIS A 744 7.45 -28.22 17.31
C HIS A 744 8.54 -27.39 16.64
N SER A 745 8.47 -27.25 15.30
CA SER A 745 9.50 -26.57 14.51
C SER A 745 9.68 -25.10 14.89
N ILE A 746 8.59 -24.37 15.12
CA ILE A 746 8.63 -22.96 15.53
C ILE A 746 9.11 -22.81 16.97
N THR A 747 8.72 -23.71 17.88
CA THR A 747 9.17 -23.68 19.29
C THR A 747 10.69 -23.84 19.37
N ASP A 748 11.27 -24.80 18.64
CA ASP A 748 12.72 -25.00 18.59
C ASP A 748 13.44 -23.73 18.07
N TYR A 749 12.87 -23.05 17.08
CA TYR A 749 13.41 -21.81 16.54
C TYR A 749 13.35 -20.65 17.56
N LEU A 750 12.18 -20.41 18.16
CA LEU A 750 11.94 -19.31 19.10
C LEU A 750 12.71 -19.48 20.42
N LEU A 751 12.82 -20.71 20.93
CA LEU A 751 13.62 -21.00 22.14
C LEU A 751 15.11 -20.77 21.89
N LYS A 752 15.62 -21.16 20.72
CA LYS A 752 17.03 -20.97 20.34
C LYS A 752 17.38 -19.49 20.18
N THR A 753 16.56 -18.76 19.43
CA THR A 753 16.77 -17.32 19.13
C THR A 753 16.50 -16.42 20.32
N GLY A 754 15.57 -16.78 21.21
CA GLY A 754 15.29 -16.05 22.44
C GLY A 754 14.07 -15.13 22.39
N TYR A 755 13.20 -15.24 21.38
CA TYR A 755 11.90 -14.58 21.38
C TYR A 755 11.05 -14.99 22.61
N THR A 756 10.00 -14.21 22.86
CA THR A 756 9.08 -14.41 24.00
C THR A 756 7.65 -14.69 23.56
N HIS A 757 7.26 -14.17 22.40
CA HIS A 757 5.94 -14.30 21.82
C HIS A 757 6.04 -14.55 20.32
N ILE A 758 5.01 -15.18 19.76
CA ILE A 758 4.76 -15.25 18.33
C ILE A 758 3.46 -14.49 18.02
N GLU A 759 3.46 -13.70 16.95
CA GLU A 759 2.27 -13.03 16.42
C GLU A 759 1.90 -13.70 15.10
N LEU A 760 0.70 -14.27 15.04
CA LEU A 760 0.27 -15.13 13.94
C LEU A 760 -0.72 -14.43 13.03
N MET A 761 -0.34 -14.32 11.76
CA MET A 761 -1.17 -13.79 10.69
C MET A 761 -2.12 -14.85 10.12
N GLY A 762 -3.31 -14.42 9.71
CA GLY A 762 -4.25 -15.22 8.92
C GLY A 762 -4.80 -16.49 9.57
N ILE A 763 -4.99 -16.49 10.89
CA ILE A 763 -5.52 -17.66 11.60
C ILE A 763 -7.04 -17.81 11.47
N ALA A 764 -7.83 -16.74 11.43
CA ALA A 764 -9.28 -16.86 11.17
C ALA A 764 -9.56 -17.28 9.71
N GLU A 765 -10.63 -18.04 9.47
CA GLU A 765 -10.85 -18.61 8.14
C GLU A 765 -11.15 -17.55 7.06
N HIS A 766 -10.42 -17.64 5.95
CA HIS A 766 -10.39 -16.66 4.87
C HIS A 766 -10.31 -17.37 3.51
N PRO A 767 -10.96 -16.86 2.45
CA PRO A 767 -11.11 -17.58 1.19
C PRO A 767 -9.86 -17.54 0.30
N PHE A 768 -8.99 -16.53 0.45
CA PHE A 768 -7.90 -16.23 -0.48
C PHE A 768 -6.57 -15.98 0.22
N ASP A 769 -5.53 -16.74 -0.16
CA ASP A 769 -4.21 -16.72 0.49
C ASP A 769 -3.47 -15.39 0.30
N GLY A 770 -3.61 -14.76 -0.88
CA GLY A 770 -3.04 -13.44 -1.18
C GLY A 770 -3.71 -12.28 -0.43
N SER A 771 -4.70 -12.56 0.43
CA SER A 771 -5.16 -11.59 1.45
C SER A 771 -4.34 -11.63 2.73
N TRP A 772 -3.42 -12.61 2.86
CA TRP A 772 -2.66 -12.96 4.07
C TRP A 772 -3.55 -13.24 5.30
N GLY A 773 -4.84 -13.47 5.04
CA GLY A 773 -5.90 -13.67 6.02
C GLY A 773 -6.55 -12.39 6.57
N TYR A 774 -6.24 -11.21 6.03
CA TYR A 774 -6.94 -9.97 6.37
C TYR A 774 -8.35 -9.87 5.76
N GLN A 775 -8.75 -10.79 4.88
CA GLN A 775 -10.12 -10.87 4.35
C GLN A 775 -10.88 -12.07 4.96
N VAL A 776 -11.21 -11.97 6.25
CA VAL A 776 -11.84 -13.05 7.04
C VAL A 776 -13.30 -13.28 6.62
N THR A 777 -13.71 -14.54 6.50
CA THR A 777 -15.12 -14.96 6.32
C THR A 777 -15.65 -15.87 7.43
N GLY A 778 -14.78 -16.62 8.13
CA GLY A 778 -15.13 -17.49 9.26
C GLY A 778 -14.42 -17.04 10.54
N TYR A 779 -14.98 -16.04 11.22
CA TYR A 779 -14.36 -15.39 12.38
C TYR A 779 -14.13 -16.33 13.58
N TYR A 780 -14.96 -17.35 13.75
CA TYR A 780 -14.91 -18.31 14.86
C TYR A 780 -14.21 -19.63 14.49
N ALA A 781 -13.65 -19.75 13.29
CA ALA A 781 -12.92 -20.95 12.85
C ALA A 781 -11.42 -20.63 12.68
N PRO A 782 -10.49 -21.37 13.32
CA PRO A 782 -9.11 -21.41 12.86
C PRO A 782 -9.07 -22.02 11.45
N THR A 783 -8.26 -21.45 10.57
CA THR A 783 -8.25 -21.83 9.16
C THR A 783 -7.90 -23.29 8.99
N SER A 784 -8.72 -23.95 8.17
CA SER A 784 -8.63 -25.36 7.81
C SER A 784 -7.34 -25.71 7.07
N ARG A 785 -6.64 -24.71 6.51
CA ARG A 785 -5.34 -24.85 5.80
C ARG A 785 -4.30 -25.65 6.59
N TYR A 786 -4.28 -25.49 7.90
CA TYR A 786 -3.26 -26.08 8.78
C TYR A 786 -3.83 -27.16 9.71
N GLY A 787 -5.09 -27.58 9.55
CA GLY A 787 -5.71 -28.66 10.33
C GLY A 787 -6.98 -28.26 11.06
N THR A 788 -7.28 -28.99 12.13
CA THR A 788 -8.51 -28.85 12.92
C THR A 788 -8.38 -27.83 14.06
N PRO A 789 -9.51 -27.39 14.66
CA PRO A 789 -9.50 -26.63 15.93
C PRO A 789 -8.69 -27.32 17.05
N GLU A 790 -8.72 -28.65 17.14
CA GLU A 790 -7.93 -29.41 18.12
C GLU A 790 -6.42 -29.37 17.83
N ASP A 791 -6.03 -29.24 16.55
CA ASP A 791 -4.63 -29.08 16.15
C ASP A 791 -4.10 -27.68 16.46
N PHE A 792 -4.94 -26.64 16.26
CA PHE A 792 -4.62 -25.27 16.65
C PHE A 792 -4.50 -25.14 18.18
N ALA A 793 -5.46 -25.67 18.94
CA ALA A 793 -5.39 -25.72 20.40
C ALA A 793 -4.15 -26.49 20.91
N TYR A 794 -3.77 -27.58 20.23
CA TYR A 794 -2.53 -28.30 20.53
C TYR A 794 -1.28 -27.42 20.33
N MET A 795 -1.21 -26.65 19.25
CA MET A 795 -0.10 -25.74 18.98
C MET A 795 0.05 -24.68 20.09
N VAL A 796 -1.05 -24.02 20.47
CA VAL A 796 -1.04 -23.02 21.55
C VAL A 796 -0.62 -23.64 22.89
N ASN A 797 -1.23 -24.77 23.27
CA ASN A 797 -0.87 -25.50 24.50
C ASN A 797 0.60 -25.95 24.52
N TYR A 798 1.15 -26.32 23.35
CA TYR A 798 2.56 -26.70 23.20
C TYR A 798 3.51 -25.49 23.40
N LEU A 799 3.20 -24.35 22.77
CA LEU A 799 3.94 -23.10 22.93
C LEU A 799 3.94 -22.61 24.39
N HIS A 800 2.78 -22.62 25.05
CA HIS A 800 2.63 -22.29 26.47
C HIS A 800 3.46 -23.20 27.37
N SER A 801 3.53 -24.50 27.05
CA SER A 801 4.33 -25.47 27.82
C SER A 801 5.85 -25.18 27.75
N HIS A 802 6.29 -24.49 26.70
CA HIS A 802 7.67 -24.02 26.50
C HIS A 802 7.88 -22.55 26.90
N GLY A 803 6.82 -21.86 27.32
CA GLY A 803 6.88 -20.48 27.80
C GLY A 803 6.97 -19.43 26.70
N ILE A 804 6.43 -19.73 25.51
CA ILE A 804 6.20 -18.78 24.41
C ILE A 804 4.72 -18.39 24.43
N GLY A 805 4.44 -17.09 24.39
CA GLY A 805 3.06 -16.59 24.28
C GLY A 805 2.58 -16.45 22.84
N VAL A 806 1.27 -16.54 22.62
CA VAL A 806 0.64 -16.48 21.29
C VAL A 806 -0.24 -15.24 21.15
N ILE A 807 0.07 -14.41 20.15
CA ILE A 807 -0.73 -13.26 19.74
C ILE A 807 -1.36 -13.60 18.38
N LEU A 808 -2.62 -13.23 18.16
CA LEU A 808 -3.26 -13.34 16.84
C LEU A 808 -3.50 -11.95 16.23
N ASP A 809 -3.29 -11.84 14.93
CA ASP A 809 -3.89 -10.77 14.15
C ASP A 809 -5.40 -10.98 14.06
N TRP A 810 -6.13 -9.95 14.50
CA TRP A 810 -7.58 -9.96 14.62
C TRP A 810 -8.17 -8.80 13.82
N VAL A 811 -9.18 -9.10 12.99
CA VAL A 811 -9.61 -8.21 11.89
C VAL A 811 -11.07 -7.73 12.09
N PRO A 812 -11.34 -6.86 13.08
CA PRO A 812 -12.65 -6.24 13.27
C PRO A 812 -12.89 -5.05 12.33
N ALA A 813 -11.93 -4.70 11.46
CA ALA A 813 -12.03 -3.53 10.59
C ALA A 813 -13.09 -3.72 9.49
N HIS A 814 -13.01 -4.84 8.79
CA HIS A 814 -13.82 -5.11 7.61
C HIS A 814 -13.97 -6.61 7.36
N PHE A 815 -14.85 -6.96 6.43
CA PHE A 815 -15.00 -8.30 5.86
C PHE A 815 -15.22 -8.21 4.34
N PRO A 816 -14.87 -9.25 3.55
CA PRO A 816 -14.98 -9.18 2.10
C PRO A 816 -16.42 -9.40 1.62
N LYS A 817 -16.66 -9.19 0.31
CA LYS A 817 -17.98 -9.25 -0.32
C LYS A 817 -18.40 -10.67 -0.77
N ASP A 818 -17.65 -11.70 -0.37
CA ASP A 818 -17.90 -13.10 -0.68
C ASP A 818 -19.33 -13.54 -0.33
N ALA A 819 -19.98 -14.22 -1.28
CA ALA A 819 -21.39 -14.56 -1.19
C ALA A 819 -21.74 -15.48 0.00
N HIS A 820 -20.82 -16.37 0.40
CA HIS A 820 -21.00 -17.25 1.57
C HIS A 820 -20.78 -16.54 2.91
N GLY A 821 -20.06 -15.41 2.92
CA GLY A 821 -19.69 -14.65 4.11
C GLY A 821 -20.77 -13.66 4.59
N LEU A 822 -20.37 -12.64 5.35
CA LEU A 822 -21.28 -11.77 6.10
C LEU A 822 -22.01 -10.71 5.25
N SER A 823 -21.57 -10.44 4.01
CA SER A 823 -22.17 -9.39 3.15
C SER A 823 -23.62 -9.70 2.79
N GLU A 824 -24.51 -8.71 2.98
CA GLU A 824 -25.97 -8.82 2.85
C GLU A 824 -26.55 -10.10 3.48
N PHE A 825 -26.11 -10.45 4.70
CA PHE A 825 -26.25 -11.81 5.24
C PHE A 825 -27.66 -12.42 5.09
N ASP A 826 -28.71 -11.65 5.40
CA ASP A 826 -30.12 -12.06 5.34
C ASP A 826 -30.92 -11.41 4.18
N GLY A 827 -30.21 -10.88 3.18
CA GLY A 827 -30.76 -10.11 2.05
C GLY A 827 -30.77 -8.61 2.27
N THR A 828 -30.33 -8.14 3.44
CA THR A 828 -30.19 -6.72 3.78
C THR A 828 -28.84 -6.42 4.44
N PRO A 829 -28.41 -5.14 4.55
CA PRO A 829 -27.25 -4.73 5.33
C PRO A 829 -27.37 -5.14 6.81
N CYS A 830 -26.84 -6.31 7.15
CA CYS A 830 -27.10 -7.02 8.39
C CYS A 830 -25.93 -6.87 9.37
N TYR A 831 -24.72 -7.24 8.95
CA TYR A 831 -23.48 -7.01 9.70
C TYR A 831 -22.81 -5.68 9.35
N GLU A 832 -23.00 -5.20 8.12
CA GLU A 832 -22.47 -3.92 7.63
C GLU A 832 -23.42 -2.73 7.88
N TYR A 833 -22.86 -1.51 7.87
CA TYR A 833 -23.67 -0.29 7.85
C TYR A 833 -24.51 -0.19 6.57
N ALA A 834 -25.77 0.21 6.71
CA ALA A 834 -26.69 0.37 5.57
C ALA A 834 -26.36 1.55 4.65
N ASP A 835 -25.65 2.59 5.12
CA ASP A 835 -25.14 3.67 4.27
C ASP A 835 -23.76 3.27 3.73
N PRO A 836 -23.59 3.05 2.41
CA PRO A 836 -22.31 2.60 1.84
C PRO A 836 -21.17 3.60 2.06
N ARG A 837 -21.47 4.87 2.30
CA ARG A 837 -20.49 5.92 2.65
C ARG A 837 -19.86 5.73 4.03
N LYS A 838 -20.43 4.85 4.86
CA LYS A 838 -19.88 4.38 6.14
C LYS A 838 -19.54 2.88 6.09
N GLY A 839 -20.33 2.11 5.33
CA GLY A 839 -20.33 0.65 5.28
C GLY A 839 -19.38 -0.01 4.26
N GLU A 840 -18.62 0.74 3.46
CA GLU A 840 -17.63 0.16 2.54
C GLU A 840 -16.27 0.90 2.60
N HIS A 841 -15.17 0.15 2.49
CA HIS A 841 -13.86 0.73 2.15
C HIS A 841 -13.68 0.67 0.63
N PRO A 842 -13.77 1.80 -0.08
CA PRO A 842 -13.82 1.78 -1.54
C PRO A 842 -12.49 1.31 -2.15
N ASP A 843 -11.35 1.67 -1.55
CA ASP A 843 -10.02 1.29 -2.02
C ASP A 843 -9.72 -0.22 -1.83
N TRP A 844 -10.42 -0.88 -0.90
CA TRP A 844 -10.23 -2.30 -0.57
C TRP A 844 -11.32 -3.21 -1.15
N GLY A 845 -12.45 -2.64 -1.58
CA GLY A 845 -13.62 -3.39 -2.04
C GLY A 845 -14.39 -4.13 -0.92
N THR A 846 -14.08 -3.88 0.35
CA THR A 846 -14.62 -4.61 1.52
C THR A 846 -15.77 -3.87 2.23
N LYS A 847 -16.51 -4.59 3.07
CA LYS A 847 -17.61 -4.09 3.92
C LYS A 847 -17.12 -3.75 5.32
N VAL A 848 -17.69 -2.71 5.94
CA VAL A 848 -17.37 -2.23 7.30
C VAL A 848 -18.50 -2.60 8.26
N PHE A 849 -18.16 -3.20 9.40
CA PHE A 849 -19.10 -3.58 10.44
C PHE A 849 -19.91 -2.40 11.01
N ASP A 850 -21.21 -2.61 11.23
CA ASP A 850 -22.08 -1.65 11.91
C ASP A 850 -21.85 -1.67 13.43
N PHE A 851 -20.83 -0.93 13.88
CA PHE A 851 -20.57 -0.71 15.31
C PHE A 851 -21.72 0.02 16.04
N GLY A 852 -22.75 0.51 15.34
CA GLY A 852 -23.98 1.02 15.95
C GLY A 852 -24.88 -0.08 16.51
N LYS A 853 -24.99 -1.22 15.82
CA LYS A 853 -25.83 -2.36 16.21
C LYS A 853 -25.28 -3.11 17.43
N SER A 854 -26.16 -3.51 18.34
CA SER A 854 -25.79 -4.24 19.57
C SER A 854 -25.19 -5.61 19.25
N GLU A 855 -25.85 -6.31 18.35
CA GLU A 855 -25.63 -7.69 17.92
C GLU A 855 -24.31 -7.82 17.17
N VAL A 856 -23.97 -6.85 16.32
CA VAL A 856 -22.70 -6.77 15.58
C VAL A 856 -21.52 -6.47 16.51
N LYS A 857 -21.68 -5.53 17.47
CA LYS A 857 -20.69 -5.36 18.54
C LYS A 857 -20.54 -6.63 19.38
N ASN A 858 -21.64 -7.32 19.67
CA ASN A 858 -21.60 -8.57 20.41
C ASN A 858 -20.83 -9.65 19.64
N PHE A 859 -21.07 -9.78 18.33
CA PHE A 859 -20.37 -10.71 17.45
C PHE A 859 -18.86 -10.52 17.55
N LEU A 860 -18.38 -9.27 17.48
CA LEU A 860 -16.96 -8.95 17.56
C LEU A 860 -16.38 -9.11 18.99
N ILE A 861 -17.04 -8.58 20.03
CA ILE A 861 -16.55 -8.69 21.42
C ILE A 861 -16.50 -10.15 21.88
N ALA A 862 -17.54 -10.94 21.56
CA ALA A 862 -17.56 -12.36 21.88
C ALA A 862 -16.56 -13.15 21.03
N ASN A 863 -16.18 -12.67 19.82
CA ASN A 863 -15.14 -13.31 19.01
C ASN A 863 -13.74 -13.08 19.59
N ALA A 864 -13.43 -11.86 20.05
CA ALA A 864 -12.20 -11.59 20.77
C ALA A 864 -12.09 -12.48 22.03
N LEU A 865 -13.17 -12.60 22.80
CA LEU A 865 -13.22 -13.48 23.97
C LEU A 865 -13.15 -14.97 23.61
N TYR A 866 -13.70 -15.41 22.49
CA TYR A 866 -13.64 -16.80 22.03
C TYR A 866 -12.19 -17.26 21.81
N TRP A 867 -11.37 -16.47 21.12
CA TRP A 867 -9.94 -16.78 20.92
C TRP A 867 -9.17 -16.87 22.26
N ILE A 868 -9.54 -16.05 23.24
CA ILE A 868 -8.91 -16.02 24.58
C ILE A 868 -9.42 -17.16 25.47
N GLU A 869 -10.72 -17.41 25.52
CA GLU A 869 -11.36 -18.33 26.48
C GLU A 869 -11.40 -19.79 25.97
N GLU A 870 -11.57 -20.03 24.67
CA GLU A 870 -11.62 -21.40 24.11
C GLU A 870 -10.26 -21.84 23.53
N PHE A 871 -9.43 -20.90 23.05
CA PHE A 871 -8.10 -21.16 22.49
C PHE A 871 -6.91 -20.59 23.28
N HIS A 872 -7.15 -20.00 24.46
CA HIS A 872 -6.11 -19.53 25.40
C HIS A 872 -5.12 -18.47 24.86
N VAL A 873 -5.44 -17.79 23.75
CA VAL A 873 -4.56 -16.77 23.12
C VAL A 873 -4.18 -15.66 24.11
N ASP A 874 -2.90 -15.27 24.14
CA ASP A 874 -2.33 -14.26 25.05
C ASP A 874 -2.49 -12.81 24.57
N GLY A 875 -2.84 -12.59 23.30
CA GLY A 875 -3.07 -11.24 22.79
C GLY A 875 -3.75 -11.19 21.43
N LEU A 876 -4.36 -10.04 21.14
CA LEU A 876 -4.96 -9.73 19.85
C LEU A 876 -4.36 -8.42 19.33
N ARG A 877 -3.82 -8.44 18.10
CA ARG A 877 -3.37 -7.26 17.36
C ARG A 877 -4.46 -6.84 16.38
N VAL A 878 -4.93 -5.61 16.50
CA VAL A 878 -5.91 -5.00 15.60
C VAL A 878 -5.19 -4.22 14.52
N ASP A 879 -5.34 -4.68 13.29
CA ASP A 879 -4.89 -3.99 12.08
C ASP A 879 -5.74 -2.75 11.77
N ALA A 880 -5.13 -1.75 11.14
CA ALA A 880 -5.80 -0.60 10.53
C ALA A 880 -6.83 0.08 11.45
N VAL A 881 -6.51 0.33 12.73
CA VAL A 881 -7.44 0.97 13.69
C VAL A 881 -7.90 2.35 13.19
N ALA A 882 -7.07 3.04 12.41
CA ALA A 882 -7.44 4.27 11.71
C ALA A 882 -8.66 4.10 10.78
N SER A 883 -8.77 2.97 10.06
CA SER A 883 -9.90 2.67 9.17
C SER A 883 -11.24 2.57 9.91
N ILE A 884 -11.18 2.15 11.17
CA ILE A 884 -12.32 2.01 12.06
C ILE A 884 -12.68 3.35 12.73
N LEU A 885 -11.68 4.14 13.15
CA LEU A 885 -11.87 5.39 13.90
C LEU A 885 -12.38 6.57 13.06
N TYR A 886 -12.15 6.56 11.74
CA TYR A 886 -12.40 7.69 10.86
C TYR A 886 -13.48 7.41 9.80
N LEU A 887 -14.48 8.28 9.74
CA LEU A 887 -15.60 8.21 8.78
C LEU A 887 -15.18 8.58 7.36
N ASP A 888 -14.08 9.31 7.21
CA ASP A 888 -13.46 9.76 5.96
C ASP A 888 -12.26 8.88 5.52
N TYR A 889 -11.94 7.80 6.24
CA TYR A 889 -10.82 6.93 5.87
C TYR A 889 -11.02 6.29 4.49
N GLY A 890 -10.09 6.57 3.55
CA GLY A 890 -10.16 6.13 2.16
C GLY A 890 -11.34 6.74 1.38
N ARG A 891 -11.89 7.89 1.82
CA ARG A 891 -13.08 8.51 1.20
C ARG A 891 -12.85 9.99 0.92
N LYS A 892 -13.26 10.45 -0.26
CA LYS A 892 -13.13 11.87 -0.67
C LYS A 892 -14.26 12.71 -0.08
N ASP A 893 -14.11 14.03 -0.07
CA ASP A 893 -15.16 14.94 0.39
C ASP A 893 -16.48 14.73 -0.38
N GLY A 894 -17.59 14.69 0.37
CA GLY A 894 -18.91 14.32 -0.13
C GLY A 894 -19.17 12.80 -0.27
N GLN A 895 -18.15 11.96 -0.15
CA GLN A 895 -18.28 10.49 -0.16
C GLN A 895 -18.39 9.88 1.26
N TRP A 896 -18.29 10.70 2.30
CA TRP A 896 -18.51 10.32 3.70
C TRP A 896 -19.60 11.18 4.35
N VAL A 897 -20.02 10.83 5.57
CA VAL A 897 -21.03 11.57 6.35
C VAL A 897 -20.45 11.90 7.73
N PRO A 898 -20.52 13.16 8.19
CA PRO A 898 -20.03 13.51 9.52
C PRO A 898 -20.89 12.93 10.63
N ASN A 899 -20.27 12.74 11.79
CA ASN A 899 -20.96 12.35 13.01
C ASN A 899 -21.93 13.44 13.49
N LYS A 900 -22.74 13.13 14.51
CA LYS A 900 -23.74 14.04 15.12
C LYS A 900 -23.19 15.38 15.67
N TYR A 901 -21.87 15.56 15.73
CA TYR A 901 -21.21 16.80 16.14
C TYR A 901 -20.48 17.51 14.98
N GLY A 902 -20.63 17.04 13.75
CA GLY A 902 -20.03 17.63 12.55
C GLY A 902 -18.58 17.20 12.26
N GLY A 903 -18.03 16.25 13.02
CA GLY A 903 -16.66 15.75 12.83
C GLY A 903 -16.58 14.42 12.07
N ASN A 904 -15.35 14.03 11.69
CA ASN A 904 -15.05 12.77 11.02
C ASN A 904 -14.84 11.56 11.96
N LYS A 905 -14.84 11.75 13.28
CA LYS A 905 -14.67 10.66 14.25
C LYS A 905 -15.86 9.70 14.25
N ASN A 906 -15.61 8.41 14.08
CA ASN A 906 -16.61 7.34 14.18
C ASN A 906 -16.92 7.04 15.65
N LEU A 907 -17.98 7.66 16.18
CA LEU A 907 -18.30 7.63 17.61
C LEU A 907 -18.68 6.22 18.09
N GLU A 908 -19.36 5.47 17.24
CA GLU A 908 -19.80 4.10 17.52
C GLU A 908 -18.59 3.14 17.65
N ALA A 909 -17.58 3.34 16.81
CA ALA A 909 -16.31 2.61 16.89
C ALA A 909 -15.47 2.93 18.14
N ILE A 910 -15.43 4.21 18.55
CA ILE A 910 -14.72 4.62 19.78
C ILE A 910 -15.32 3.93 21.01
N GLU A 911 -16.66 3.93 21.11
CA GLU A 911 -17.34 3.26 22.22
C GLU A 911 -17.26 1.73 22.12
N PHE A 912 -17.22 1.15 20.92
CA PHE A 912 -16.90 -0.27 20.71
C PHE A 912 -15.51 -0.62 21.25
N PHE A 913 -14.45 0.13 20.94
CA PHE A 913 -13.11 -0.15 21.47
C PHE A 913 -13.02 -0.01 22.98
N LYS A 914 -13.65 1.04 23.55
CA LYS A 914 -13.74 1.21 25.01
C LYS A 914 -14.44 0.01 25.66
N HIS A 915 -15.55 -0.45 25.09
CA HIS A 915 -16.32 -1.60 25.58
C HIS A 915 -15.51 -2.90 25.47
N LEU A 916 -14.97 -3.21 24.29
CA LEU A 916 -14.11 -4.37 24.02
C LEU A 916 -12.95 -4.44 25.01
N ASN A 917 -12.12 -3.40 25.08
CA ASN A 917 -10.92 -3.40 25.89
C ASN A 917 -11.23 -3.43 27.39
N SER A 918 -12.32 -2.81 27.84
CA SER A 918 -12.78 -2.90 29.24
C SER A 918 -13.19 -4.32 29.62
N VAL A 919 -13.87 -5.05 28.71
CA VAL A 919 -14.32 -6.42 28.96
C VAL A 919 -13.16 -7.40 28.90
N VAL A 920 -12.36 -7.36 27.83
CA VAL A 920 -11.22 -8.27 27.63
C VAL A 920 -10.21 -8.12 28.77
N ARG A 921 -9.71 -6.89 29.00
CA ARG A 921 -8.66 -6.65 30.01
C ARG A 921 -9.19 -6.63 31.44
N GLY A 922 -10.51 -6.46 31.62
CA GLY A 922 -11.17 -6.60 32.92
C GLY A 922 -11.35 -8.05 33.36
N LYS A 923 -11.60 -8.97 32.41
CA LYS A 923 -11.63 -10.42 32.66
C LYS A 923 -10.23 -11.05 32.71
N HIS A 924 -9.39 -10.68 31.74
CA HIS A 924 -8.10 -11.33 31.44
C HIS A 924 -6.98 -10.26 31.45
N PRO A 925 -6.53 -9.81 32.64
CA PRO A 925 -5.68 -8.61 32.78
C PRO A 925 -4.29 -8.72 32.15
N GLY A 926 -3.79 -9.94 31.95
CA GLY A 926 -2.52 -10.20 31.26
C GLY A 926 -2.60 -10.26 29.74
N VAL A 927 -3.81 -10.31 29.16
CA VAL A 927 -3.98 -10.39 27.71
C VAL A 927 -3.62 -9.05 27.07
N MET A 928 -2.80 -9.12 26.02
CA MET A 928 -2.33 -7.94 25.29
C MET A 928 -3.34 -7.55 24.21
N MET A 929 -3.75 -6.28 24.20
CA MET A 929 -4.55 -5.69 23.13
C MET A 929 -3.68 -4.69 22.40
N ILE A 930 -3.27 -5.00 21.17
CA ILE A 930 -2.28 -4.24 20.43
C ILE A 930 -2.99 -3.50 19.28
N ALA A 931 -2.67 -2.21 19.08
CA ALA A 931 -3.24 -1.40 18.00
C ALA A 931 -2.17 -0.99 16.98
N GLU A 932 -2.43 -1.23 15.69
CA GLU A 932 -1.82 -0.46 14.61
C GLU A 932 -2.72 0.77 14.34
N GLU A 933 -2.19 1.96 14.62
CA GLU A 933 -2.92 3.23 14.44
C GLU A 933 -1.95 4.31 13.96
N SER A 934 -2.18 4.80 12.75
CA SER A 934 -1.22 5.54 11.92
C SER A 934 -1.51 7.05 11.77
N THR A 935 -2.56 7.58 12.38
CA THR A 935 -2.99 9.00 12.25
C THR A 935 -2.61 9.89 13.45
N ALA A 936 -1.82 9.36 14.39
CA ALA A 936 -1.48 9.99 15.66
C ALA A 936 -2.71 10.28 16.56
N TRP A 937 -3.68 9.35 16.59
CA TRP A 937 -4.76 9.39 17.57
C TRP A 937 -4.19 9.35 19.00
N PRO A 938 -4.65 10.22 19.92
CA PRO A 938 -4.13 10.29 21.29
C PRO A 938 -4.80 9.29 22.23
N LYS A 939 -4.07 8.81 23.23
CA LYS A 939 -4.54 7.90 24.28
C LYS A 939 -5.06 6.55 23.75
N VAL A 940 -4.46 6.01 22.69
CA VAL A 940 -4.78 4.66 22.20
C VAL A 940 -4.59 3.64 23.32
N THR A 941 -3.48 3.74 24.05
CA THR A 941 -3.13 2.89 25.20
C THR A 941 -3.59 3.47 26.55
N GLY A 942 -4.35 4.56 26.52
CA GLY A 942 -4.95 5.20 27.68
C GLY A 942 -6.15 4.43 28.21
N ARG A 943 -6.48 4.63 29.50
CA ARG A 943 -7.64 3.99 30.14
C ARG A 943 -8.96 4.48 29.54
N PRO A 944 -9.98 3.62 29.33
CA PRO A 944 -11.30 4.03 28.81
C PRO A 944 -11.97 5.13 29.64
N GLU A 945 -11.79 5.13 30.96
CA GLU A 945 -12.35 6.11 31.88
C GLU A 945 -11.72 7.51 31.73
N ASP A 946 -10.49 7.59 31.22
CA ASP A 946 -9.76 8.83 30.95
C ASP A 946 -9.90 9.28 29.48
N ASP A 947 -10.93 8.78 28.76
CA ASP A 947 -11.15 8.96 27.32
C ASP A 947 -10.03 8.39 26.42
N GLY A 948 -9.39 7.30 26.86
CA GLY A 948 -8.55 6.45 26.02
C GLY A 948 -9.34 5.35 25.29
N LEU A 949 -8.68 4.62 24.40
CA LEU A 949 -9.29 3.48 23.69
C LEU A 949 -9.13 2.15 24.44
N GLY A 950 -8.28 2.09 25.48
CA GLY A 950 -8.11 0.92 26.35
C GLY A 950 -7.12 -0.14 25.88
N PHE A 951 -6.47 0.04 24.72
CA PHE A 951 -5.43 -0.89 24.26
C PHE A 951 -4.29 -0.98 25.28
N SER A 952 -3.55 -2.07 25.25
CA SER A 952 -2.44 -2.32 26.14
C SER A 952 -1.09 -1.94 25.52
N MET A 953 -0.97 -1.94 24.19
CA MET A 953 0.18 -1.46 23.41
C MET A 953 -0.25 -0.84 22.07
N LYS A 954 0.62 -0.01 21.47
CA LYS A 954 0.46 0.58 20.13
C LYS A 954 1.73 0.38 19.29
N TRP A 955 1.59 0.03 18.01
CA TRP A 955 2.71 0.01 17.06
C TRP A 955 3.25 1.44 16.81
N ASN A 956 4.57 1.62 16.89
CA ASN A 956 5.21 2.91 16.68
C ASN A 956 5.55 3.14 15.19
N MET A 957 4.51 3.41 14.39
CA MET A 957 4.64 3.64 12.95
C MET A 957 5.54 4.85 12.61
N GLY A 958 5.53 5.89 13.45
CA GLY A 958 6.41 7.06 13.30
C GLY A 958 7.89 6.70 13.46
N TRP A 959 8.24 5.96 14.51
CA TRP A 959 9.60 5.42 14.69
C TRP A 959 9.99 4.51 13.54
N MET A 960 9.09 3.62 13.09
CA MET A 960 9.37 2.67 12.01
C MET A 960 9.73 3.40 10.72
N HIS A 961 8.95 4.40 10.30
CA HIS A 961 9.24 5.17 9.10
C HIS A 961 10.55 5.97 9.21
N ASP A 962 10.78 6.68 10.32
CA ASP A 962 12.02 7.44 10.48
C ASP A 962 13.26 6.54 10.57
N PHE A 963 13.16 5.39 11.24
CA PHE A 963 14.20 4.37 11.30
C PHE A 963 14.50 3.81 9.92
N LEU A 964 13.49 3.33 9.18
CA LEU A 964 13.69 2.76 7.84
C LEU A 964 14.27 3.77 6.85
N GLU A 965 13.77 5.01 6.85
CA GLU A 965 14.32 6.06 5.98
C GLU A 965 15.77 6.40 6.35
N TYR A 966 16.11 6.51 7.65
CA TYR A 966 17.50 6.73 8.08
C TYR A 966 18.42 5.57 7.67
N MET A 967 17.98 4.32 7.83
CA MET A 967 18.78 3.15 7.52
C MET A 967 19.03 2.99 6.00
N LYS A 968 18.09 3.42 5.15
CA LYS A 968 18.22 3.45 3.67
C LYS A 968 19.23 4.47 3.15
N LEU A 969 19.44 5.58 3.86
CA LEU A 969 20.36 6.63 3.43
C LEU A 969 21.80 6.12 3.38
N ASP A 970 22.48 6.39 2.25
CA ASP A 970 23.94 6.32 2.16
C ASP A 970 24.56 6.99 3.40
N PRO A 971 25.54 6.34 4.07
CA PRO A 971 26.14 6.83 5.30
C PRO A 971 26.59 8.29 5.27
N TYR A 972 26.99 8.83 4.11
CA TYR A 972 27.40 10.22 3.97
C TYR A 972 26.25 11.22 4.22
N PHE A 973 25.01 10.88 3.85
CA PHE A 973 23.84 11.76 3.99
C PHE A 973 23.15 11.65 5.37
N ARG A 974 23.55 10.68 6.21
CA ARG A 974 22.97 10.47 7.54
C ARG A 974 23.15 11.67 8.47
N LYS A 975 24.25 12.42 8.35
CA LYS A 975 24.47 13.65 9.12
C LYS A 975 23.39 14.72 8.94
N PHE A 976 22.78 14.79 7.74
CA PHE A 976 21.69 15.74 7.46
C PHE A 976 20.31 15.25 7.95
N ASN A 977 20.24 14.01 8.41
CA ASN A 977 19.01 13.29 8.79
C ASN A 977 19.12 12.65 10.18
N HIS A 978 20.12 13.05 10.98
CA HIS A 978 20.43 12.47 12.30
C HIS A 978 19.24 12.57 13.28
N ASN A 979 18.42 13.61 13.11
CA ASN A 979 17.19 13.82 13.86
C ASN A 979 16.15 12.68 13.66
N LYS A 980 16.19 11.92 12.57
CA LYS A 980 15.23 10.80 12.35
C LYS A 980 15.29 9.77 13.46
N MET A 981 16.50 9.40 13.89
CA MET A 981 16.67 8.42 14.96
C MET A 981 16.27 8.98 16.32
N THR A 982 16.50 10.28 16.57
CA THR A 982 16.23 10.92 17.86
C THR A 982 14.79 11.40 18.03
N PHE A 983 14.06 11.71 16.94
CA PHE A 983 12.74 12.33 16.99
C PHE A 983 11.69 11.49 17.73
N ALA A 984 11.74 10.17 17.59
CA ALA A 984 10.85 9.25 18.31
C ALA A 984 10.90 9.43 19.84
N MET A 985 12.06 9.80 20.41
CA MET A 985 12.20 10.05 21.85
C MET A 985 11.42 11.27 22.34
N THR A 986 10.98 12.18 21.46
CA THR A 986 10.14 13.33 21.86
C THR A 986 8.72 12.92 22.27
N TYR A 987 8.24 11.77 21.77
CA TYR A 987 6.90 11.24 22.05
C TYR A 987 6.88 9.79 22.57
N ALA A 988 8.03 9.14 22.76
CA ALA A 988 8.17 7.73 23.17
C ALA A 988 7.42 7.34 24.47
N TYR A 989 7.01 8.32 25.28
CA TYR A 989 6.27 8.13 26.54
C TYR A 989 4.81 8.59 26.48
N SER A 990 4.30 8.97 25.30
CA SER A 990 2.90 9.37 25.10
C SER A 990 1.93 8.17 24.98
N GLU A 991 2.46 7.01 24.58
CA GLU A 991 1.75 5.73 24.47
C GLU A 991 2.69 4.59 24.89
N LYS A 992 2.13 3.41 25.13
CA LYS A 992 2.91 2.18 25.37
C LYS A 992 3.30 1.54 24.04
N TYR A 993 4.49 1.89 23.54
CA TYR A 993 4.90 1.52 22.19
C TYR A 993 5.52 0.12 22.07
N CYS A 994 5.17 -0.56 20.97
CA CYS A 994 5.99 -1.61 20.34
C CYS A 994 6.70 -1.01 19.12
N LEU A 995 8.01 -1.24 19.00
CA LEU A 995 8.82 -0.88 17.84
C LEU A 995 8.75 -2.05 16.86
N VAL A 996 8.26 -1.77 15.65
CA VAL A 996 7.85 -2.80 14.69
C VAL A 996 8.58 -2.68 13.37
N LEU A 997 8.99 -3.82 12.82
CA LEU A 997 9.44 -3.98 11.45
C LEU A 997 8.63 -5.16 10.87
N SER A 998 7.38 -4.91 10.51
CA SER A 998 6.42 -5.96 10.18
C SER A 998 6.55 -6.50 8.75
N HIS A 999 5.73 -7.51 8.43
CA HIS A 999 5.55 -8.10 7.11
C HIS A 999 5.34 -7.04 6.01
N ASP A 1000 4.50 -6.04 6.31
CA ASP A 1000 4.15 -4.92 5.43
C ASP A 1000 5.38 -4.16 4.91
N GLU A 1001 6.46 -4.12 5.69
CA GLU A 1001 7.67 -3.38 5.34
C GLU A 1001 8.65 -4.18 4.49
N VAL A 1002 8.40 -5.46 4.18
CA VAL A 1002 9.31 -6.31 3.37
C VAL A 1002 8.64 -6.93 2.14
N VAL A 1003 7.65 -6.22 1.59
CA VAL A 1003 6.82 -6.58 0.41
C VAL A 1003 6.62 -5.37 -0.51
N HIS A 1004 5.90 -5.57 -1.62
CA HIS A 1004 5.40 -4.51 -2.49
C HIS A 1004 6.47 -3.50 -2.96
N LEU A 1005 7.64 -4.00 -3.37
CA LEU A 1005 8.79 -3.22 -3.85
C LEU A 1005 9.48 -2.36 -2.76
N LYS A 1006 9.13 -2.52 -1.48
CA LYS A 1006 9.80 -1.82 -0.35
C LYS A 1006 11.19 -2.38 -0.04
N CYS A 1007 11.59 -3.50 -0.66
CA CYS A 1007 12.77 -4.34 -0.38
C CYS A 1007 12.74 -5.04 0.99
N SER A 1008 13.40 -6.19 1.06
CA SER A 1008 13.73 -6.88 2.32
C SER A 1008 14.63 -6.02 3.21
N MET A 1009 14.68 -6.32 4.52
CA MET A 1009 15.47 -5.54 5.48
C MET A 1009 16.95 -5.41 5.11
N ILE A 1010 17.58 -6.47 4.59
CA ILE A 1010 18.99 -6.40 4.16
C ILE A 1010 19.17 -5.56 2.89
N ASN A 1011 18.22 -5.59 1.96
CA ASN A 1011 18.30 -4.82 0.72
C ASN A 1011 17.85 -3.35 0.85
N LYS A 1012 17.23 -2.97 1.98
CA LYS A 1012 17.14 -1.55 2.39
C LYS A 1012 18.49 -0.95 2.78
N MET A 1013 19.48 -1.76 3.16
CA MET A 1013 20.77 -1.25 3.62
C MET A 1013 21.66 -0.82 2.42
N PRO A 1014 22.27 0.38 2.43
CA PRO A 1014 23.29 0.77 1.46
C PRO A 1014 24.63 0.07 1.69
N GLY A 1015 25.53 0.20 0.70
CA GLY A 1015 26.90 -0.32 0.74
C GLY A 1015 27.09 -1.63 -0.03
N LEU A 1016 28.30 -2.18 0.06
CA LEU A 1016 28.62 -3.50 -0.50
C LEU A 1016 28.01 -4.61 0.37
N TYR A 1017 28.07 -5.86 -0.10
CA TYR A 1017 27.44 -7.02 0.55
C TYR A 1017 27.70 -7.07 2.07
N ASP A 1018 28.95 -6.98 2.50
CA ASP A 1018 29.32 -7.01 3.92
C ASP A 1018 28.90 -5.76 4.71
N ASP A 1019 28.90 -4.58 4.06
CA ASP A 1019 28.44 -3.33 4.68
C ASP A 1019 26.96 -3.40 5.03
N LYS A 1020 26.14 -4.08 4.21
CA LYS A 1020 24.71 -4.27 4.47
C LYS A 1020 24.48 -4.99 5.79
N PHE A 1021 25.20 -6.08 6.04
CA PHE A 1021 25.12 -6.82 7.32
C PHE A 1021 25.62 -5.97 8.49
N ALA A 1022 26.76 -5.28 8.33
CA ALA A 1022 27.31 -4.44 9.40
C ALA A 1022 26.35 -3.29 9.78
N ASN A 1023 25.77 -2.62 8.78
CA ASN A 1023 24.78 -1.57 8.95
C ASN A 1023 23.47 -2.10 9.56
N LEU A 1024 22.99 -3.29 9.16
CA LEU A 1024 21.79 -3.91 9.77
C LEU A 1024 22.01 -4.23 11.26
N LYS A 1025 23.20 -4.71 11.66
CA LYS A 1025 23.56 -4.90 13.09
C LYS A 1025 23.47 -3.60 13.90
N CYS A 1026 23.90 -2.47 13.32
CA CYS A 1026 23.77 -1.15 13.94
C CYS A 1026 22.29 -0.79 14.14
N GLY A 1027 21.47 -0.97 13.10
CA GLY A 1027 20.03 -0.72 13.14
C GLY A 1027 19.31 -1.54 14.21
N TYR A 1028 19.51 -2.86 14.24
CA TYR A 1028 18.89 -3.72 15.25
C TYR A 1028 19.37 -3.41 16.66
N THR A 1029 20.65 -3.11 16.87
CA THR A 1029 21.12 -2.73 18.23
C THR A 1029 20.51 -1.43 18.70
N TYR A 1030 20.29 -0.47 17.79
CA TYR A 1030 19.55 0.75 18.09
C TYR A 1030 18.08 0.46 18.45
N MET A 1031 17.38 -0.33 17.63
CA MET A 1031 15.99 -0.76 17.88
C MET A 1031 15.84 -1.43 19.26
N PHE A 1032 16.76 -2.33 19.61
CA PHE A 1032 16.72 -3.04 20.89
C PHE A 1032 17.13 -2.15 22.07
N GLY A 1033 18.05 -1.19 21.86
CA GLY A 1033 18.42 -0.19 22.85
C GLY A 1033 17.35 0.88 23.09
N HIS A 1034 16.58 1.27 22.08
CA HIS A 1034 15.50 2.27 22.17
C HIS A 1034 14.37 1.79 23.12
N PRO A 1035 13.68 2.68 23.87
CA PRO A 1035 12.50 2.31 24.67
C PRO A 1035 11.35 1.73 23.84
N GLY A 1036 10.60 0.80 24.42
CA GLY A 1036 9.43 0.15 23.83
C GLY A 1036 9.67 -1.32 23.49
N LYS A 1037 8.59 -2.11 23.35
CA LYS A 1037 8.65 -3.55 23.04
C LYS A 1037 9.12 -3.80 21.59
N LYS A 1038 9.42 -5.05 21.21
CA LYS A 1038 10.09 -5.36 19.93
C LYS A 1038 9.28 -6.33 19.07
N LEU A 1039 9.16 -6.06 17.78
CA LEU A 1039 8.61 -6.99 16.78
C LEU A 1039 9.49 -7.01 15.53
N LEU A 1040 9.90 -8.21 15.11
CA LEU A 1040 10.51 -8.48 13.81
C LEU A 1040 9.66 -9.50 13.06
N PHE A 1041 9.51 -9.30 11.75
CA PHE A 1041 8.89 -10.30 10.89
C PHE A 1041 9.86 -11.43 10.55
N MET A 1042 9.30 -12.63 10.35
CA MET A 1042 10.04 -13.81 9.94
C MET A 1042 10.94 -13.56 8.72
N GLY A 1043 12.18 -14.07 8.78
CA GLY A 1043 13.21 -13.85 7.75
C GLY A 1043 14.09 -12.62 7.96
N GLN A 1044 13.66 -11.62 8.73
CA GLN A 1044 14.44 -10.40 8.97
C GLN A 1044 15.66 -10.62 9.89
N ASP A 1045 15.57 -11.57 10.81
CA ASP A 1045 16.59 -11.90 11.81
C ASP A 1045 17.80 -12.67 11.27
N PHE A 1046 17.63 -13.43 10.18
CA PHE A 1046 18.74 -13.97 9.38
C PHE A 1046 19.03 -13.16 8.11
N ALA A 1047 18.43 -11.98 7.97
CA ALA A 1047 18.62 -11.08 6.84
C ALA A 1047 18.30 -11.72 5.47
N GLN A 1048 17.10 -12.28 5.30
CA GLN A 1048 16.62 -12.77 4.01
C GLN A 1048 16.77 -11.72 2.91
N GLU A 1049 17.28 -12.13 1.74
CA GLU A 1049 17.55 -11.21 0.63
C GLU A 1049 16.29 -10.81 -0.16
N ARG A 1050 15.39 -11.76 -0.43
CA ARG A 1050 14.17 -11.50 -1.21
C ARG A 1050 13.08 -10.90 -0.32
N GLU A 1051 12.23 -10.07 -0.94
CA GLU A 1051 10.95 -9.70 -0.33
C GLU A 1051 10.16 -10.96 0.07
N TRP A 1052 9.35 -10.83 1.12
CA TRP A 1052 8.42 -11.89 1.48
C TRP A 1052 7.37 -12.08 0.39
N SER A 1053 6.76 -13.26 0.38
CA SER A 1053 5.63 -13.64 -0.44
C SER A 1053 5.00 -14.87 0.18
N GLU A 1054 3.69 -14.85 0.33
CA GLU A 1054 2.86 -15.92 0.86
C GLU A 1054 2.93 -17.23 0.05
N ASP A 1055 3.28 -17.14 -1.23
CA ASP A 1055 3.31 -18.25 -2.20
C ASP A 1055 4.52 -19.21 -2.01
N ARG A 1056 5.56 -18.79 -1.29
CA ARG A 1056 6.78 -19.60 -1.05
C ARG A 1056 7.13 -19.68 0.42
N GLU A 1057 7.96 -20.66 0.79
CA GLU A 1057 8.63 -20.63 2.08
C GLU A 1057 9.72 -19.54 2.12
N LEU A 1058 10.19 -19.22 3.34
CA LEU A 1058 11.37 -18.38 3.53
C LEU A 1058 12.62 -19.02 2.91
N ASP A 1059 13.60 -18.19 2.55
CA ASP A 1059 14.85 -18.61 1.91
C ASP A 1059 15.81 -19.29 2.92
N TRP A 1060 15.39 -20.37 3.60
CA TRP A 1060 16.14 -21.06 4.66
C TRP A 1060 17.52 -21.56 4.23
N PHE A 1061 17.71 -21.81 2.93
CA PHE A 1061 19.02 -22.16 2.35
C PHE A 1061 20.08 -21.09 2.60
N LEU A 1062 19.70 -19.81 2.82
CA LEU A 1062 20.61 -18.74 3.17
C LEU A 1062 21.37 -19.01 4.48
N LEU A 1063 20.81 -19.78 5.43
CA LEU A 1063 21.50 -20.16 6.67
C LEU A 1063 22.71 -21.10 6.46
N GLN A 1064 22.88 -21.65 5.26
CA GLN A 1064 24.11 -22.36 4.88
C GLN A 1064 25.26 -21.40 4.53
N GLN A 1065 24.94 -20.12 4.27
CA GLN A 1065 25.93 -19.08 3.98
C GLN A 1065 26.41 -18.40 5.27
N PRO A 1066 27.72 -18.09 5.41
CA PRO A 1066 28.27 -17.54 6.64
C PRO A 1066 27.63 -16.23 7.12
N ARG A 1067 27.32 -15.28 6.23
CA ARG A 1067 26.81 -13.95 6.63
C ARG A 1067 25.43 -13.99 7.27
N HIS A 1068 24.50 -14.74 6.69
CA HIS A 1068 23.15 -14.92 7.23
C HIS A 1068 23.18 -15.70 8.54
N ARG A 1069 24.04 -16.72 8.66
CA ARG A 1069 24.28 -17.45 9.92
C ARG A 1069 24.82 -16.52 11.01
N GLN A 1070 25.83 -15.71 10.69
CA GLN A 1070 26.43 -14.72 11.60
C GLN A 1070 25.43 -13.63 12.03
N MET A 1071 24.54 -13.21 11.13
CA MET A 1071 23.46 -12.27 11.46
C MET A 1071 22.45 -12.90 12.42
N LEU A 1072 21.98 -14.11 12.15
CA LEU A 1072 21.08 -14.83 13.05
C LEU A 1072 21.70 -15.03 14.44
N ASP A 1073 22.98 -15.38 14.49
CA ASP A 1073 23.71 -15.56 15.75
C ASP A 1073 23.89 -14.23 16.51
N PHE A 1074 24.05 -13.09 15.80
CA PHE A 1074 24.05 -11.75 16.39
C PHE A 1074 22.68 -11.32 16.94
N VAL A 1075 21.61 -11.50 16.15
CA VAL A 1075 20.24 -11.18 16.58
C VAL A 1075 19.82 -12.07 17.75
N THR A 1076 20.26 -13.33 17.77
CA THR A 1076 20.08 -14.26 18.90
C THR A 1076 20.76 -13.72 20.16
N GLU A 1077 22.03 -13.30 20.10
CA GLU A 1077 22.71 -12.68 21.27
C GLU A 1077 21.97 -11.42 21.75
N LEU A 1078 21.49 -10.59 20.82
CA LEU A 1078 20.75 -9.36 21.15
C LEU A 1078 19.37 -9.64 21.79
N LEU A 1079 18.66 -10.67 21.34
CA LEU A 1079 17.42 -11.17 21.94
C LEU A 1079 17.64 -11.73 23.34
N HIS A 1080 18.70 -12.53 23.54
CA HIS A 1080 19.07 -13.04 24.86
C HIS A 1080 19.52 -11.91 25.80
N LEU A 1081 20.26 -10.91 25.30
CA LEU A 1081 20.63 -9.72 26.08
C LEU A 1081 19.38 -8.95 26.53
N TYR A 1082 18.43 -8.71 25.63
CA TYR A 1082 17.13 -8.08 25.93
C TYR A 1082 16.35 -8.85 26.98
N LYS A 1083 16.14 -10.16 26.77
CA LYS A 1083 15.37 -11.03 27.68
C LYS A 1083 15.95 -11.08 29.09
N ASN A 1084 17.27 -11.06 29.21
CA ASN A 1084 17.99 -11.23 30.49
C ASN A 1084 18.41 -9.92 31.17
N THR A 1085 18.20 -8.74 30.56
CA THR A 1085 18.66 -7.45 31.11
C THR A 1085 17.50 -6.48 31.34
N PRO A 1086 17.00 -6.34 32.59
CA PRO A 1086 15.85 -5.50 32.92
C PRO A 1086 15.90 -4.08 32.34
N ALA A 1087 17.07 -3.45 32.31
CA ALA A 1087 17.23 -2.09 31.79
C ALA A 1087 16.71 -1.89 30.35
N MET A 1088 16.64 -2.95 29.54
CA MET A 1088 16.14 -2.88 28.16
C MET A 1088 14.62 -2.94 28.04
N TYR A 1089 13.88 -3.24 29.13
CA TYR A 1089 12.43 -3.43 29.09
C TYR A 1089 11.61 -2.99 30.32
N ASP A 1090 12.19 -2.93 31.53
CA ASP A 1090 11.42 -2.74 32.78
C ASP A 1090 10.91 -1.30 32.97
N ALA A 1091 11.60 -0.34 32.36
CA ALA A 1091 11.34 1.09 32.39
C ALA A 1091 11.02 1.68 31.00
N ASP A 1092 10.55 0.88 30.03
CA ASP A 1092 10.21 1.37 28.67
C ASP A 1092 9.20 2.53 28.66
N CYS A 1093 8.26 2.51 29.61
CA CYS A 1093 7.20 3.51 29.74
C CYS A 1093 7.58 4.68 30.69
N ASP A 1094 8.85 4.78 31.11
CA ASP A 1094 9.32 5.79 32.05
C ASP A 1094 10.49 6.60 31.46
N PRO A 1095 10.42 7.94 31.41
CA PRO A 1095 11.54 8.78 30.97
C PRO A 1095 12.86 8.55 31.70
N ARG A 1096 12.83 7.99 32.92
CA ARG A 1096 14.03 7.64 33.70
C ARG A 1096 14.73 6.37 33.19
N GLY A 1097 14.09 5.57 32.34
CA GLY A 1097 14.64 4.35 31.75
C GLY A 1097 15.69 4.58 30.66
N PHE A 1098 15.87 5.82 30.21
CA PHE A 1098 16.76 6.20 29.09
C PHE A 1098 17.44 7.55 29.36
N GLU A 1099 18.72 7.68 29.01
CA GLU A 1099 19.46 8.96 29.06
C GLU A 1099 20.38 9.08 27.84
N TRP A 1100 20.31 10.17 27.05
CA TRP A 1100 21.31 10.43 26.02
C TRP A 1100 22.67 10.75 26.66
N ILE A 1101 23.73 10.10 26.16
CA ILE A 1101 25.12 10.55 26.37
C ILE A 1101 25.44 11.58 25.31
N ASN A 1102 25.35 11.18 24.03
CA ASN A 1102 25.49 12.07 22.88
C ASN A 1102 24.48 11.66 21.79
N ALA A 1103 23.65 12.63 21.39
CA ALA A 1103 22.62 12.50 20.35
C ALA A 1103 22.83 13.49 19.18
N ASP A 1104 23.97 14.20 19.19
CA ASP A 1104 24.26 15.37 18.36
C ASP A 1104 25.54 15.18 17.53
N ASP A 1105 26.20 14.01 17.58
CA ASP A 1105 27.37 13.66 16.77
C ASP A 1105 26.97 13.29 15.32
N ALA A 1106 26.23 14.21 14.70
CA ALA A 1106 25.64 14.05 13.38
C ALA A 1106 26.71 13.87 12.29
N ASP A 1107 27.77 14.69 12.33
CA ASP A 1107 28.87 14.66 11.35
C ASP A 1107 29.61 13.33 11.29
N ARG A 1108 29.67 12.58 12.40
CA ARG A 1108 30.19 11.21 12.44
C ARG A 1108 29.08 10.15 12.41
N SER A 1109 27.83 10.57 12.56
CA SER A 1109 26.61 9.76 12.66
C SER A 1109 26.74 8.66 13.72
N ILE A 1110 27.14 9.07 14.92
CA ILE A 1110 27.30 8.21 16.10
C ILE A 1110 26.23 8.55 17.12
N TYR A 1111 25.68 7.55 17.79
CA TYR A 1111 24.77 7.73 18.92
C TYR A 1111 25.34 7.00 20.14
N SER A 1112 25.23 7.64 21.30
CA SER A 1112 25.52 7.00 22.59
C SER A 1112 24.44 7.35 23.62
N PHE A 1113 23.95 6.33 24.31
CA PHE A 1113 22.85 6.46 25.26
C PHE A 1113 22.89 5.37 26.33
N LEU A 1114 22.25 5.67 27.45
CA LEU A 1114 22.07 4.76 28.58
C LEU A 1114 20.68 4.15 28.55
N ARG A 1115 20.60 2.91 29.04
CA ARG A 1115 19.37 2.29 29.51
C ARG A 1115 19.51 1.97 30.99
N HIS A 1116 18.48 2.28 31.77
CA HIS A 1116 18.48 2.10 33.22
C HIS A 1116 17.45 1.06 33.63
N SER A 1117 17.83 0.14 34.52
CA SER A 1117 16.84 -0.71 35.21
C SER A 1117 16.23 0.03 36.39
N GLU A 1118 15.01 -0.34 36.78
CA GLU A 1118 14.31 0.23 37.93
C GLU A 1118 15.12 0.04 39.23
N ASP A 1119 15.92 -1.03 39.31
CA ASP A 1119 16.81 -1.32 40.44
C ASP A 1119 18.22 -0.71 40.33
N GLY A 1120 18.58 -0.13 39.18
CA GLY A 1120 19.86 0.48 38.87
C GLY A 1120 21.08 -0.45 38.81
N LYS A 1121 20.91 -1.79 38.78
CA LYS A 1121 22.01 -2.78 38.81
C LYS A 1121 22.32 -3.44 37.46
N SER A 1122 21.52 -3.16 36.44
CA SER A 1122 21.68 -3.75 35.10
C SER A 1122 21.77 -2.71 34.00
N ASN A 1123 22.13 -1.47 34.36
CA ASN A 1123 22.24 -0.36 33.43
C ASN A 1123 23.21 -0.68 32.29
N LEU A 1124 22.82 -0.26 31.09
CA LEU A 1124 23.60 -0.42 29.88
C LEU A 1124 24.00 0.94 29.31
N LEU A 1125 25.12 0.97 28.62
CA LEU A 1125 25.60 2.07 27.78
C LEU A 1125 25.77 1.53 26.36
N PHE A 1126 25.04 2.10 25.41
CA PHE A 1126 25.12 1.80 23.99
C PHE A 1126 26.03 2.82 23.30
N VAL A 1127 26.85 2.36 22.36
CA VAL A 1127 27.65 3.20 21.45
C VAL A 1127 27.54 2.58 20.06
N ILE A 1128 27.02 3.34 19.09
CA ILE A 1128 26.72 2.83 17.75
C ILE A 1128 27.20 3.83 16.69
N ASN A 1129 28.11 3.39 15.82
CA ASN A 1129 28.59 4.15 14.66
C ASN A 1129 27.81 3.74 13.41
N PHE A 1130 27.10 4.67 12.77
CA PHE A 1130 26.33 4.40 11.55
C PHE A 1130 27.11 4.70 10.25
N THR A 1131 28.45 4.70 10.29
CA THR A 1131 29.30 4.96 9.11
C THR A 1131 30.37 3.89 8.89
N PRO A 1132 30.82 3.68 7.64
CA PRO A 1132 31.94 2.78 7.32
C PRO A 1132 33.31 3.34 7.75
N VAL A 1133 33.35 4.38 8.59
CA VAL A 1133 34.57 5.07 9.02
C VAL A 1133 34.83 4.78 10.51
N ALA A 1134 35.92 4.07 10.80
CA ALA A 1134 36.38 3.82 12.17
C ALA A 1134 36.90 5.10 12.84
N ARG A 1135 36.80 5.17 14.16
CA ARG A 1135 37.14 6.33 14.99
C ARG A 1135 38.08 5.91 16.15
N PRO A 1136 39.40 5.75 15.89
CA PRO A 1136 40.38 5.36 16.92
C PRO A 1136 40.63 6.45 17.97
N ASP A 1137 40.18 7.69 17.68
CA ASP A 1137 40.18 8.84 18.58
C ASP A 1137 38.97 8.87 19.53
N TYR A 1138 38.00 7.97 19.37
CA TYR A 1138 36.70 8.08 20.03
C TYR A 1138 36.77 7.88 21.56
N ARG A 1139 35.90 8.62 22.24
CA ARG A 1139 35.79 8.71 23.69
C ARG A 1139 34.32 8.78 24.04
N VAL A 1140 33.94 8.12 25.14
CA VAL A 1140 32.54 7.99 25.54
C VAL A 1140 32.32 8.69 26.87
N GLY A 1141 31.42 9.67 26.92
CA GLY A 1141 30.93 10.27 28.17
C GLY A 1141 30.32 9.23 29.11
N CYS A 1142 30.61 9.34 30.41
CA CYS A 1142 30.21 8.39 31.44
C CYS A 1142 29.63 9.10 32.66
N VAL A 1143 28.43 8.67 33.09
CA VAL A 1143 27.74 9.25 34.26
C VAL A 1143 28.35 8.87 35.62
N LYS A 1144 29.20 7.83 35.69
CA LYS A 1144 29.81 7.35 36.94
C LYS A 1144 31.29 6.99 36.76
N LYS A 1145 32.08 7.22 37.82
CA LYS A 1145 33.49 6.80 37.93
C LYS A 1145 33.62 5.33 38.33
N CYS A 1146 33.15 4.43 37.47
CA CYS A 1146 33.20 2.98 37.69
C CYS A 1146 33.89 2.25 36.51
N THR A 1147 33.76 0.92 36.48
CA THR A 1147 34.29 0.09 35.39
C THR A 1147 33.13 -0.43 34.55
N TYR A 1148 33.16 -0.10 33.26
CA TYR A 1148 32.20 -0.52 32.25
C TYR A 1148 32.68 -1.83 31.62
N ARG A 1149 31.84 -2.87 31.67
CA ARG A 1149 32.12 -4.18 31.05
C ARG A 1149 31.47 -4.25 29.68
N LEU A 1150 32.24 -4.53 28.63
CA LEU A 1150 31.72 -4.83 27.29
C LEU A 1150 30.93 -6.15 27.35
N VAL A 1151 29.66 -6.11 26.95
CA VAL A 1151 28.72 -7.26 26.97
C VAL A 1151 28.17 -7.64 25.59
N LEU A 1152 28.24 -6.74 24.61
CA LEU A 1152 28.03 -7.05 23.19
C LEU A 1152 29.03 -6.24 22.36
N ASP A 1153 29.75 -6.90 21.47
CA ASP A 1153 30.70 -6.30 20.52
C ASP A 1153 30.37 -6.76 19.10
N GLY A 1154 29.97 -5.81 18.24
CA GLY A 1154 29.59 -6.08 16.86
C GLY A 1154 30.76 -6.47 15.95
N ASP A 1155 32.02 -6.24 16.37
CA ASP A 1155 33.21 -6.61 15.60
C ASP A 1155 33.69 -8.05 15.87
N GLU A 1156 33.04 -8.80 16.78
CA GLU A 1156 33.37 -10.22 16.99
C GLU A 1156 33.25 -11.04 15.69
N ALA A 1157 34.25 -11.91 15.46
CA ALA A 1157 34.30 -12.75 14.26
C ALA A 1157 33.08 -13.71 14.14
N ARG A 1158 32.48 -14.13 15.26
CA ARG A 1158 31.24 -14.93 15.28
C ARG A 1158 30.02 -14.18 14.73
N PHE A 1159 30.07 -12.84 14.69
CA PHE A 1159 29.06 -11.97 14.10
C PHE A 1159 29.53 -11.36 12.77
N GLY A 1160 30.59 -11.91 12.17
CA GLY A 1160 31.11 -11.46 10.88
C GLY A 1160 31.91 -10.16 10.90
N GLY A 1161 32.26 -9.65 12.09
CA GLY A 1161 33.19 -8.54 12.22
C GLY A 1161 34.65 -8.93 11.93
N ARG A 1162 35.57 -7.98 12.10
CA ARG A 1162 37.01 -8.16 11.83
C ARG A 1162 37.74 -8.97 12.90
N GLY A 1163 37.11 -9.18 14.07
CA GLY A 1163 37.70 -9.90 15.20
C GLY A 1163 38.76 -9.10 15.95
N THR A 1164 38.64 -7.75 15.95
CA THR A 1164 39.57 -6.88 16.67
C THR A 1164 39.48 -7.14 18.17
N SER A 1165 40.63 -7.30 18.85
CA SER A 1165 40.63 -7.62 20.28
C SER A 1165 40.42 -6.36 21.13
N HIS A 1166 39.17 -6.10 21.51
CA HIS A 1166 38.81 -5.04 22.45
C HIS A 1166 38.99 -5.51 23.92
N PRO A 1167 39.46 -4.64 24.83
CA PRO A 1167 39.39 -4.89 26.27
C PRO A 1167 37.97 -5.22 26.73
N VAL A 1168 37.81 -6.18 27.65
CA VAL A 1168 36.48 -6.50 28.22
C VAL A 1168 36.04 -5.47 29.28
N MET A 1169 36.99 -4.75 29.88
CA MET A 1169 36.75 -3.85 31.02
C MET A 1169 37.37 -2.48 30.77
N TYR A 1170 36.55 -1.43 30.77
CA TYR A 1170 36.93 -0.03 30.58
C TYR A 1170 36.75 0.75 31.88
N LYS A 1171 37.82 1.33 32.41
CA LYS A 1171 37.75 2.13 33.64
C LYS A 1171 37.50 3.60 33.29
N ALA A 1172 36.37 4.15 33.73
CA ALA A 1172 36.09 5.56 33.54
C ALA A 1172 37.09 6.42 34.34
N VAL A 1173 37.70 7.39 33.67
CA VAL A 1173 38.64 8.37 34.24
C VAL A 1173 37.99 9.75 34.30
N GLU A 1174 38.55 10.63 35.12
CA GLU A 1174 38.08 12.02 35.27
C GLU A 1174 38.63 12.85 34.12
N SER A 1175 37.83 12.93 33.05
CA SER A 1175 38.11 13.59 31.79
C SER A 1175 36.77 13.86 31.15
N GLU A 1176 36.43 15.14 30.98
CA GLU A 1176 35.16 15.56 30.41
C GLU A 1176 35.00 15.05 28.97
N CYS A 1177 33.79 14.59 28.64
CA CYS A 1177 33.36 14.24 27.30
C CYS A 1177 31.81 14.20 27.27
N ASP A 1178 31.20 14.69 26.20
CA ASP A 1178 29.74 14.71 26.01
C ASP A 1178 28.97 15.40 27.16
N GLY A 1179 29.58 16.40 27.82
CA GLY A 1179 29.01 17.07 28.99
C GLY A 1179 29.01 16.23 30.27
N LYS A 1180 29.68 15.07 30.27
CA LYS A 1180 29.82 14.17 31.43
C LYS A 1180 31.22 14.29 32.03
N LEU A 1181 31.33 14.31 33.36
CA LEU A 1181 32.59 14.49 34.10
C LEU A 1181 33.61 13.34 33.91
N TYR A 1182 33.14 12.14 33.59
CA TYR A 1182 33.97 10.96 33.41
C TYR A 1182 33.88 10.45 31.98
N SER A 1183 34.92 9.74 31.52
CA SER A 1183 34.92 9.07 30.22
C SER A 1183 35.93 7.94 30.14
N PHE A 1184 35.84 7.12 29.08
CA PHE A 1184 36.93 6.22 28.67
C PHE A 1184 37.16 6.32 27.15
N ALA A 1185 38.38 5.99 26.71
CA ALA A 1185 38.70 5.87 25.29
C ALA A 1185 38.22 4.52 24.77
N TYR A 1186 37.65 4.52 23.56
CA TYR A 1186 37.20 3.32 22.88
C TYR A 1186 37.50 3.47 21.39
N ASP A 1187 38.39 2.63 20.84
CA ASP A 1187 38.62 2.56 19.40
C ASP A 1187 37.35 2.01 18.75
N LEU A 1188 36.54 2.90 18.17
CA LEU A 1188 35.19 2.60 17.71
C LEU A 1188 35.23 2.13 16.24
N PRO A 1189 34.91 0.86 15.93
CA PRO A 1189 35.04 0.34 14.57
C PRO A 1189 34.12 1.04 13.55
N ALA A 1190 34.42 0.84 12.27
CA ALA A 1190 33.50 1.12 11.17
C ALA A 1190 32.24 0.25 11.32
N TYR A 1191 31.05 0.86 11.26
CA TYR A 1191 29.79 0.22 11.68
C TYR A 1191 29.86 -0.43 13.07
N GLY A 1192 30.66 0.16 13.96
CA GLY A 1192 30.92 -0.34 15.30
C GLY A 1192 29.67 -0.33 16.17
N VAL A 1193 29.43 -1.46 16.83
CA VAL A 1193 28.38 -1.64 17.84
C VAL A 1193 29.05 -2.08 19.13
N ALA A 1194 28.84 -1.33 20.21
CA ALA A 1194 29.28 -1.72 21.53
C ALA A 1194 28.18 -1.48 22.56
N VAL A 1195 27.95 -2.46 23.43
CA VAL A 1195 27.07 -2.33 24.59
C VAL A 1195 27.85 -2.69 25.84
N PHE A 1196 27.85 -1.79 26.82
CA PHE A 1196 28.56 -1.95 28.09
C PHE A 1196 27.59 -2.00 29.27
N ARG A 1197 27.91 -2.78 30.32
CA ARG A 1197 27.21 -2.80 31.61
C ARG A 1197 28.08 -2.21 32.71
N TYR A 1198 27.51 -1.46 33.66
CA TYR A 1198 28.26 -0.71 34.68
C TYR A 1198 27.55 -0.55 36.04
#